data_AF-A0A1M3MWU5-F1
#
_entry.id   AF-A0A1M3MWU5-F1
#
_cell.length_a   1.000
_cell.length_b   1.000
_cell.length_c   1.000
_cell.angle_alpha   90.00
_cell.angle_beta   90.00
_cell.angle_gamma   90.00
#
_symmetry.space_group_name_H-M   'P 1'
#
loop_
_entity.id
_entity.type
_entity.pdbx_description
1 polymer ?
#
loop_
_entity_poly.entity_id
_entity_poly.type
_entity_poly.pdbx_seq_one_letter_code
_entity_poly.pdbx_strand_id
1 'polypeptide(L)'
;MKTVLEKSVLGALLVSALVLFSACSSNDDISATDADAGADANASTDGDDGGVKPSPDAGNDAAATECGRLTTKCPLGAACDGPLDCASGACREGVCHQVSPANGVKDGDETDVDCGGANAPACADGKACLAPADCQSSVCTGNQCQAPTATDGVKNGTETDIDCGGGAPTNAPRCQTGDACAMTSDCAAVRCNAQNKCAAPAFDDGIKNGTETDIDCGGGARTRCATGKGCLVTGDCDNVLCNAGTLVCDPPTSGDGIKNGTETDIDCGGGAPTNAPRCDGTKKCAAATDCKSGGCNHVGVCAFGRSCTMRSGGTTCGTGDTTKANQHEDCCASAVVPVYNRDGYNNTTEFRLDKYQITTGRIRRFLDAVGGNVKGWVQANRASILAPNQLPAALDPYLPAGFTQPNSTDTCSSEGATYPCNYGALNHVNGFRYNNNPGGDSGYGCYMSPDGYGSRTFFTTAAEDAAAGIGESRVNGVSRERAEEKAMSCATYYILAAFCAWDGGRLETIDEYNAAYGGTASSGRIYPWDATAYNQTPPASRPIGFVDLRSPSVAPRNNYGYTPPTDDYSVFNAALTAAQRDTLLLRVDRANLQWNYFNRMVLDYRAPLLGAATMAVAAESGVTIANDQSAAVAPPGRYPAGEGVYGHRDLLGNVMEITAQPGTADVGGNRPWTRNGSFETSHFNADTMRGNAYSFNPLTKYGRTGGRCARPISGYLANPLP
;
A
#
# COMPACT_ATOMS: atom_id res chain seq x y z
N MET A 1 -0.46 -10.34 -36.98
CA MET A 1 0.56 -11.09 -37.75
C MET A 1 1.93 -10.81 -37.16
N LYS A 2 2.80 -11.82 -37.01
CA LYS A 2 4.18 -11.76 -36.41
C LYS A 2 4.19 -11.33 -34.92
N THR A 3 4.61 -12.13 -33.93
CA THR A 3 5.97 -12.66 -33.58
C THR A 3 6.99 -11.54 -33.40
N VAL A 4 7.73 -11.40 -32.30
CA VAL A 4 8.56 -12.36 -31.50
C VAL A 4 8.43 -11.99 -29.99
N LEU A 5 8.30 -12.90 -29.00
CA LEU A 5 9.35 -13.57 -28.16
C LEU A 5 10.43 -12.59 -27.59
N GLU A 6 11.05 -12.73 -26.40
CA GLU A 6 11.23 -13.80 -25.39
C GLU A 6 10.98 -13.21 -23.96
N LYS A 7 10.52 -13.90 -22.91
CA LYS A 7 11.18 -14.89 -22.03
C LYS A 7 12.63 -14.53 -21.61
N SER A 8 12.87 -13.98 -20.41
CA SER A 8 12.93 -14.63 -19.08
C SER A 8 14.23 -15.39 -18.79
N VAL A 9 14.92 -15.05 -17.67
CA VAL A 9 15.46 -15.99 -16.65
C VAL A 9 15.92 -15.20 -15.40
N LEU A 10 16.00 -15.87 -14.25
CA LEU A 10 16.29 -15.32 -12.93
C LEU A 10 17.45 -16.12 -12.26
N GLY A 11 18.33 -15.45 -11.51
CA GLY A 11 19.34 -16.06 -10.62
C GLY A 11 20.13 -14.96 -9.90
N ALA A 12 20.08 -14.80 -8.57
CA ALA A 12 20.49 -15.71 -7.48
C ALA A 12 22.04 -15.87 -7.44
N LEU A 13 22.77 -15.10 -6.62
CA LEU A 13 22.94 -15.13 -5.14
C LEU A 13 23.97 -16.14 -4.61
N LEU A 14 24.83 -15.63 -3.71
CA LEU A 14 25.54 -16.24 -2.57
C LEU A 14 27.05 -16.56 -2.64
N VAL A 15 27.60 -16.47 -1.42
CA VAL A 15 28.91 -16.90 -0.86
C VAL A 15 30.07 -15.89 -0.93
N SER A 16 30.69 -15.73 0.25
CA SER A 16 31.61 -14.66 0.66
C SER A 16 33.04 -15.17 0.89
N ALA A 17 33.93 -14.24 1.28
CA ALA A 17 34.96 -14.36 2.33
C ALA A 17 36.45 -14.61 1.97
N LEU A 18 37.29 -13.71 2.51
CA LEU A 18 38.63 -13.90 3.12
C LEU A 18 39.82 -14.45 2.26
N VAL A 19 41.12 -14.20 2.55
CA VAL A 19 41.84 -13.05 3.18
C VAL A 19 43.39 -13.21 3.06
N LEU A 20 44.14 -12.09 3.07
CA LEU A 20 45.59 -11.91 3.38
C LEU A 20 46.73 -12.51 2.50
N PHE A 21 47.88 -11.81 2.59
CA PHE A 21 49.29 -12.25 2.37
C PHE A 21 49.77 -12.63 0.95
N SER A 22 51.05 -12.46 0.55
CA SER A 22 52.15 -11.60 1.07
C SER A 22 53.36 -11.53 0.09
N ALA A 23 54.00 -10.35 -0.06
CA ALA A 23 55.42 -10.12 -0.38
C ALA A 23 56.03 -10.80 -1.67
N CYS A 24 57.33 -10.71 -2.03
CA CYS A 24 58.49 -9.96 -1.51
C CYS A 24 59.59 -9.74 -2.60
N SER A 25 60.56 -8.85 -2.31
CA SER A 25 61.92 -8.77 -2.91
C SER A 25 62.01 -8.45 -4.43
N SER A 26 63.15 -8.09 -5.01
CA SER A 26 64.58 -8.19 -4.61
C SER A 26 65.36 -7.03 -5.27
N ASN A 27 66.58 -6.58 -4.93
CA ASN A 27 67.63 -6.81 -3.89
C ASN A 27 68.73 -5.72 -4.19
N ASP A 28 69.93 -5.54 -3.64
CA ASP A 28 70.87 -6.01 -2.57
C ASP A 28 71.93 -4.87 -2.46
N ASP A 29 72.86 -4.69 -1.50
CA ASP A 29 73.05 -5.00 -0.06
C ASP A 29 74.19 -3.99 0.37
N ILE A 30 75.22 -4.10 1.22
CA ILE A 30 75.84 -5.04 2.20
C ILE A 30 76.78 -4.21 3.11
N SER A 31 77.31 -4.69 4.24
CA SER A 31 76.67 -4.75 5.57
C SER A 31 77.78 -4.72 6.65
N ALA A 32 77.49 -5.15 7.90
CA ALA A 32 78.44 -5.43 9.00
C ALA A 32 79.09 -4.25 9.80
N THR A 33 79.48 -4.44 11.07
CA THR A 33 78.68 -4.60 12.32
C THR A 33 79.63 -4.66 13.56
N ASP A 34 79.05 -4.90 14.74
CA ASP A 34 79.61 -5.38 16.02
C ASP A 34 79.79 -4.25 17.06
N ALA A 35 79.13 -4.21 18.23
CA ALA A 35 78.67 -5.20 19.24
C ALA A 35 79.74 -5.61 20.27
N ASP A 36 79.58 -5.19 21.54
CA ASP A 36 79.04 -6.04 22.63
C ASP A 36 78.70 -5.19 23.88
N ALA A 37 78.32 -5.81 25.00
CA ALA A 37 77.88 -5.18 26.25
C ALA A 37 78.90 -5.29 27.42
N GLY A 38 78.67 -4.56 28.53
CA GLY A 38 79.46 -4.69 29.77
C GLY A 38 79.24 -3.53 30.76
N ALA A 39 79.65 -3.70 32.02
CA ALA A 39 79.43 -2.71 33.09
C ALA A 39 80.60 -2.63 34.12
N ASP A 40 80.66 -1.47 34.79
CA ASP A 40 81.28 -1.16 36.09
C ASP A 40 82.82 -1.17 36.32
N ALA A 41 83.20 -0.39 37.35
CA ALA A 41 84.42 -0.45 38.18
C ALA A 41 85.77 0.15 37.67
N ASN A 42 85.88 1.49 37.80
CA ASN A 42 86.83 2.25 38.67
C ASN A 42 88.36 1.90 38.76
N ALA A 43 89.14 2.95 39.10
CA ALA A 43 90.58 3.00 39.46
C ALA A 43 91.60 2.93 38.30
N SER A 44 92.84 3.42 38.38
CA SER A 44 93.52 4.49 39.19
C SER A 44 95.02 4.42 38.89
N THR A 45 95.78 5.53 38.96
CA THR A 45 97.29 5.59 38.96
C THR A 45 98.01 4.98 37.73
N ASP A 46 99.24 5.30 37.32
CA ASP A 46 100.23 6.37 37.57
C ASP A 46 101.27 6.32 36.41
N GLY A 47 102.15 7.33 36.25
CA GLY A 47 103.42 7.16 35.52
C GLY A 47 103.90 8.37 34.70
N ASP A 48 105.05 8.94 35.08
CA ASP A 48 105.67 10.15 34.52
C ASP A 48 106.85 9.90 33.54
N ASP A 49 107.34 11.02 32.98
CA ASP A 49 108.68 11.28 32.41
C ASP A 49 109.09 10.67 31.03
N GLY A 50 109.92 11.38 30.22
CA GLY A 50 110.45 12.73 30.42
C GLY A 50 111.62 13.13 29.49
N GLY A 51 112.08 14.39 29.61
CA GLY A 51 113.27 14.98 28.93
C GLY A 51 112.96 16.03 27.84
N VAL A 52 113.76 17.08 27.58
CA VAL A 52 115.12 17.49 28.06
C VAL A 52 115.22 19.05 28.16
N LYS A 53 116.23 19.60 28.88
CA LYS A 53 116.47 21.04 29.26
C LYS A 53 118.02 21.32 29.25
N PRO A 54 118.63 22.47 29.68
CA PRO A 54 118.13 23.78 30.19
C PRO A 54 118.94 25.08 29.77
N SER A 55 118.54 26.27 30.27
CA SER A 55 119.39 27.43 30.73
C SER A 55 120.22 28.31 29.75
N PRO A 56 120.72 29.52 30.16
CA PRO A 56 120.13 30.60 31.01
C PRO A 56 120.45 32.07 30.53
N ASP A 57 120.24 33.05 31.43
CA ASP A 57 120.67 34.49 31.46
C ASP A 57 119.80 35.56 30.75
N ALA A 58 119.69 36.83 31.20
CA ALA A 58 119.77 37.44 32.56
C ALA A 58 119.27 38.92 32.56
N GLY A 59 118.51 39.35 33.58
CA GLY A 59 118.10 40.76 33.87
C GLY A 59 116.99 41.35 32.95
N ASN A 60 116.37 42.51 33.25
CA ASN A 60 116.09 43.22 34.52
C ASN A 60 114.98 44.29 34.30
N ASP A 61 114.54 44.95 35.39
CA ASP A 61 113.60 46.09 35.47
C ASP A 61 112.10 45.81 35.21
N ALA A 62 111.22 46.78 35.53
CA ALA A 62 109.83 46.50 35.93
C ALA A 62 108.76 47.46 35.34
N ALA A 63 107.56 46.90 35.11
CA ALA A 63 106.29 47.61 34.92
C ALA A 63 105.11 46.70 35.32
N ALA A 64 103.90 47.24 35.47
CA ALA A 64 102.70 46.47 35.82
C ALA A 64 102.15 45.67 34.62
N THR A 65 101.48 44.54 34.90
CA THR A 65 100.96 43.64 33.85
C THR A 65 99.67 44.16 33.22
N GLU A 66 99.70 44.42 31.92
CA GLU A 66 98.54 44.82 31.12
C GLU A 66 97.70 43.61 30.69
N CYS A 67 96.38 43.71 30.85
CA CYS A 67 95.42 42.87 30.14
C CYS A 67 94.95 43.61 28.87
N GLY A 68 94.63 42.89 27.80
CA GLY A 68 94.19 43.51 26.54
C GLY A 68 94.32 42.59 25.33
N ARG A 69 94.08 43.15 24.13
CA ARG A 69 93.91 42.49 22.82
C ARG A 69 94.88 41.37 22.45
N LEU A 70 96.10 41.38 22.99
CA LEU A 70 97.18 40.45 22.67
C LEU A 70 97.66 39.63 23.89
N THR A 71 97.01 39.78 25.05
CA THR A 71 97.33 39.07 26.30
C THR A 71 96.07 38.36 26.83
N THR A 72 96.02 38.02 28.12
CA THR A 72 94.82 37.44 28.74
C THR A 72 93.71 38.49 28.81
N LYS A 73 92.49 38.11 28.40
CA LYS A 73 91.31 38.97 28.45
C LYS A 73 91.07 39.57 29.84
N CYS A 74 90.81 40.87 29.88
CA CYS A 74 90.57 41.67 31.07
C CYS A 74 89.33 41.21 31.86
N PRO A 75 89.40 41.12 33.20
CA PRO A 75 88.23 40.89 34.04
C PRO A 75 87.31 42.12 34.09
N LEU A 76 86.10 41.94 34.64
CA LEU A 76 85.14 43.03 34.87
C LEU A 76 85.77 44.14 35.72
N GLY A 77 85.58 45.40 35.31
CA GLY A 77 86.13 46.57 35.98
C GLY A 77 87.59 46.93 35.64
N ALA A 78 88.29 46.13 34.82
CA ALA A 78 89.61 46.50 34.28
C ALA A 78 89.50 47.36 33.00
N ALA A 79 90.58 48.07 32.65
CA ALA A 79 90.60 48.99 31.51
C ALA A 79 90.65 48.26 30.15
N CYS A 80 90.16 48.92 29.09
CA CYS A 80 90.12 48.37 27.72
C CYS A 80 90.04 49.47 26.64
N ASP A 81 90.54 49.16 25.44
CA ASP A 81 90.40 50.00 24.23
C ASP A 81 89.28 49.48 23.29
N GLY A 82 88.86 48.22 23.42
CA GLY A 82 87.73 47.69 22.67
C GLY A 82 87.17 46.33 23.12
N PRO A 83 86.05 45.88 22.53
CA PRO A 83 85.32 44.66 22.91
C PRO A 83 86.16 43.40 23.11
N LEU A 84 87.18 43.19 22.27
CA LEU A 84 88.02 41.99 22.28
C LEU A 84 88.93 41.88 23.51
N ASP A 85 89.22 43.00 24.18
CA ASP A 85 90.07 43.05 25.36
C ASP A 85 89.39 42.40 26.57
N CYS A 86 88.05 42.44 26.63
CA CYS A 86 87.28 42.06 27.80
C CYS A 86 86.90 40.57 27.80
N ALA A 87 86.93 39.95 28.99
CA ALA A 87 86.44 38.60 29.24
C ALA A 87 84.96 38.46 28.86
N SER A 88 84.16 39.48 29.18
CA SER A 88 82.75 39.62 28.83
C SER A 88 82.48 39.97 27.37
N GLY A 89 83.48 40.46 26.62
CA GLY A 89 83.27 41.03 25.28
C GLY A 89 82.73 42.47 25.27
N ALA A 90 82.38 43.07 26.42
CA ALA A 90 81.82 44.43 26.49
C ALA A 90 82.84 45.42 27.07
N CYS A 91 83.33 46.33 26.23
CA CYS A 91 84.17 47.47 26.63
C CYS A 91 83.38 48.78 26.45
N ARG A 92 83.21 49.55 27.52
CA ARG A 92 82.48 50.83 27.52
C ARG A 92 83.19 51.83 28.43
N GLU A 93 83.27 53.10 28.01
CA GLU A 93 83.88 54.19 28.78
C GLU A 93 85.34 53.89 29.25
N GLY A 94 86.04 53.03 28.48
CA GLY A 94 87.41 52.58 28.76
C GLY A 94 87.51 51.42 29.77
N VAL A 95 86.40 50.77 30.14
CA VAL A 95 86.32 49.74 31.18
C VAL A 95 85.53 48.51 30.71
N CYS A 96 85.88 47.32 31.18
CA CYS A 96 85.17 46.08 30.89
C CYS A 96 83.90 45.94 31.75
N HIS A 97 82.73 45.98 31.10
CA HIS A 97 81.42 45.84 31.73
C HIS A 97 80.90 44.40 31.66
N GLN A 98 79.91 44.07 32.50
CA GLN A 98 79.22 42.78 32.46
C GLN A 98 78.13 42.83 31.39
N VAL A 99 78.22 41.96 30.39
CA VAL A 99 77.10 41.71 29.45
C VAL A 99 75.87 41.26 30.23
N SER A 100 74.71 41.81 29.92
CA SER A 100 73.47 41.54 30.67
C SER A 100 72.26 42.03 29.87
N PRO A 101 71.23 41.20 29.64
CA PRO A 101 70.11 41.47 28.72
C PRO A 101 69.03 42.42 29.27
N ALA A 102 69.48 43.49 29.94
CA ALA A 102 68.68 44.52 30.61
C ALA A 102 69.58 45.65 31.18
N ASN A 103 70.70 45.99 30.52
CA ASN A 103 71.68 46.96 31.01
C ASN A 103 71.57 48.37 30.36
N GLY A 104 70.71 48.54 29.35
CA GLY A 104 70.51 49.80 28.62
C GLY A 104 71.48 50.01 27.45
N VAL A 105 72.20 48.97 27.02
CA VAL A 105 73.19 49.01 25.93
C VAL A 105 73.06 47.74 25.10
N LYS A 106 73.17 47.88 23.77
CA LYS A 106 73.33 46.73 22.89
C LYS A 106 74.74 46.14 23.05
N ASP A 107 74.86 45.05 23.80
CA ASP A 107 76.12 44.28 23.93
C ASP A 107 75.90 42.75 23.85
N GLY A 108 76.95 41.95 24.10
CA GLY A 108 76.88 40.49 23.95
C GLY A 108 76.55 40.04 22.52
N ASP A 109 75.50 39.24 22.38
CA ASP A 109 74.94 38.73 21.13
C ASP A 109 73.60 39.40 20.73
N GLU A 110 73.23 40.51 21.36
CA GLU A 110 71.97 41.22 21.13
C GLU A 110 71.83 41.80 19.70
N THR A 111 70.58 41.97 19.23
CA THR A 111 70.29 42.54 17.90
C THR A 111 69.71 43.95 17.93
N ASP A 112 69.08 44.36 19.03
CA ASP A 112 68.81 45.75 19.39
C ASP A 112 69.15 45.94 20.88
N VAL A 113 69.01 47.14 21.45
CA VAL A 113 69.30 47.41 22.86
C VAL A 113 68.40 46.57 23.77
N ASP A 114 69.01 45.77 24.64
CA ASP A 114 68.40 44.87 25.63
C ASP A 114 67.54 43.73 25.03
N CYS A 115 67.70 43.39 23.74
CA CYS A 115 66.89 42.33 23.12
C CYS A 115 67.50 41.66 21.86
N GLY A 116 67.01 40.45 21.58
CA GLY A 116 67.44 39.58 20.47
C GLY A 116 68.72 38.80 20.76
N GLY A 117 69.12 37.90 19.85
CA GLY A 117 70.17 36.93 20.13
C GLY A 117 69.67 35.76 21.00
N ALA A 118 70.59 34.92 21.48
CA ALA A 118 70.27 33.72 22.25
C ALA A 118 70.16 33.96 23.76
N ASN A 119 70.75 35.04 24.28
CA ASN A 119 70.84 35.30 25.73
C ASN A 119 69.92 36.44 26.23
N ALA A 120 69.19 37.13 25.34
CA ALA A 120 68.33 38.25 25.68
C ALA A 120 66.85 37.96 25.33
N PRO A 121 65.86 38.70 25.90
CA PRO A 121 64.47 38.53 25.51
C PRO A 121 64.25 38.92 24.04
N ALA A 122 63.27 38.32 23.38
CA ALA A 122 62.91 38.70 22.01
C ALA A 122 62.44 40.16 21.94
N CYS A 123 62.86 40.87 20.91
CA CYS A 123 62.54 42.25 20.62
C CYS A 123 61.07 42.46 20.19
N ALA A 124 60.50 43.61 20.60
CA ALA A 124 59.20 44.06 20.13
C ALA A 124 59.24 44.64 18.71
N ASP A 125 58.08 44.85 18.10
CA ASP A 125 57.94 45.34 16.71
C ASP A 125 58.73 46.65 16.44
N GLY A 126 59.33 46.75 15.26
CA GLY A 126 60.14 47.89 14.80
C GLY A 126 61.61 47.89 15.29
N LYS A 127 62.00 46.98 16.18
CA LYS A 127 63.37 46.79 16.67
C LYS A 127 64.25 46.02 15.67
N ALA A 128 65.57 46.17 15.78
CA ALA A 128 66.54 45.51 14.92
C ALA A 128 66.75 44.01 15.22
N CYS A 129 66.87 43.20 14.17
CA CYS A 129 67.00 41.75 14.22
C CYS A 129 67.96 41.21 13.13
N LEU A 130 68.42 39.97 13.31
CA LEU A 130 69.23 39.21 12.36
C LEU A 130 68.62 37.84 12.01
N ALA A 131 67.77 37.30 12.88
CA ALA A 131 67.07 36.03 12.75
C ALA A 131 65.61 36.13 13.24
N PRO A 132 64.70 35.26 12.77
CA PRO A 132 63.31 35.17 13.26
C PRO A 132 63.18 35.13 14.79
N ALA A 133 64.05 34.36 15.46
CA ALA A 133 64.02 34.16 16.91
C ALA A 133 64.31 35.43 17.74
N ASP A 134 64.87 36.48 17.12
CA ASP A 134 65.13 37.75 17.79
C ASP A 134 63.84 38.55 18.04
N CYS A 135 62.70 38.18 17.45
CA CYS A 135 61.47 38.96 17.41
C CYS A 135 60.30 38.28 18.14
N GLN A 136 59.50 39.04 18.88
CA GLN A 136 58.33 38.54 19.60
C GLN A 136 57.25 37.98 18.65
N SER A 137 57.14 38.55 17.44
CA SER A 137 56.31 38.04 16.34
C SER A 137 56.89 36.81 15.64
N SER A 138 58.14 36.45 15.91
CA SER A 138 58.99 35.56 15.08
C SER A 138 59.22 36.03 13.64
N VAL A 139 58.92 37.29 13.28
CA VAL A 139 59.09 37.82 11.92
C VAL A 139 60.22 38.86 11.86
N CYS A 140 61.42 38.42 11.46
CA CYS A 140 62.52 39.33 11.14
C CYS A 140 62.60 39.56 9.63
N THR A 141 62.19 40.74 9.14
CA THR A 141 62.22 41.10 7.72
C THR A 141 62.83 42.48 7.53
N GLY A 142 63.80 42.60 6.61
CA GLY A 142 64.54 43.86 6.40
C GLY A 142 65.42 44.27 7.58
N ASN A 143 65.88 43.30 8.37
CA ASN A 143 66.59 43.49 9.65
C ASN A 143 65.76 44.22 10.73
N GLN A 144 64.43 44.24 10.61
CA GLN A 144 63.51 44.74 11.64
C GLN A 144 62.41 43.72 11.96
N CYS A 145 62.06 43.64 13.24
CA CYS A 145 60.91 42.87 13.70
C CYS A 145 59.61 43.46 13.17
N GLN A 146 58.83 42.68 12.43
CA GLN A 146 57.53 43.10 11.91
C GLN A 146 56.43 42.73 12.91
N ALA A 147 55.36 43.53 12.95
CA ALA A 147 54.16 43.19 13.71
C ALA A 147 53.46 41.96 13.10
N PRO A 148 52.81 41.10 13.91
CA PRO A 148 51.98 39.98 13.46
C PRO A 148 51.00 40.34 12.32
N THR A 149 50.99 39.56 11.25
CA THR A 149 50.01 39.68 10.16
C THR A 149 49.49 38.33 9.70
N ALA A 150 48.23 38.29 9.26
CA ALA A 150 47.49 37.10 8.82
C ALA A 150 48.05 36.32 7.60
N THR A 151 49.26 36.64 7.14
CA THR A 151 49.94 36.05 5.97
C THR A 151 51.48 36.21 6.06
N ASP A 152 52.08 36.17 7.26
CA ASP A 152 53.54 36.30 7.43
C ASP A 152 54.29 34.96 7.49
N GLY A 153 53.57 33.83 7.51
CA GLY A 153 54.13 32.48 7.40
C GLY A 153 54.56 31.86 8.73
N VAL A 154 54.32 32.51 9.87
CA VAL A 154 54.56 31.96 11.21
C VAL A 154 53.36 32.15 12.12
N LYS A 155 52.93 31.08 12.81
CA LYS A 155 51.83 31.15 13.77
C LYS A 155 52.19 32.10 14.93
N ASN A 156 51.64 33.32 14.91
CA ASN A 156 51.94 34.37 15.87
C ASN A 156 50.65 35.10 16.32
N GLY A 157 50.80 36.22 17.04
CA GLY A 157 49.68 37.11 17.40
C GLY A 157 48.52 36.38 18.13
N THR A 158 47.37 36.31 17.47
CA THR A 158 46.16 35.62 17.98
C THR A 158 45.78 34.35 17.20
N GLU A 159 46.66 33.84 16.33
CA GLU A 159 46.36 32.75 15.41
C GLU A 159 46.28 31.36 16.06
N THR A 160 45.49 30.46 15.46
CA THR A 160 45.28 29.09 15.97
C THR A 160 45.98 28.01 15.17
N ASP A 161 46.27 28.24 13.89
CA ASP A 161 47.38 27.60 13.16
C ASP A 161 48.11 28.66 12.32
N ILE A 162 49.15 28.30 11.56
CA ILE A 162 49.94 29.25 10.76
C ILE A 162 49.04 30.03 9.78
N ASP A 163 49.10 31.37 9.81
CA ASP A 163 48.33 32.29 8.96
C ASP A 163 46.79 32.13 9.08
N CYS A 164 46.27 31.52 10.17
CA CYS A 164 44.84 31.24 10.27
C CYS A 164 44.23 31.23 11.68
N GLY A 165 42.92 31.56 11.71
CA GLY A 165 42.05 31.45 12.88
C GLY A 165 42.24 32.54 13.94
N GLY A 166 41.50 32.40 15.05
CA GLY A 166 41.51 33.38 16.13
C GLY A 166 40.77 34.68 15.80
N GLY A 167 41.05 35.72 16.59
CA GLY A 167 40.35 37.01 16.53
C GLY A 167 41.26 38.19 16.22
N ALA A 168 40.81 39.39 16.59
CA ALA A 168 41.63 40.59 16.60
C ALA A 168 42.75 40.49 17.65
N PRO A 169 43.96 41.04 17.41
CA PRO A 169 44.26 41.99 16.32
C PRO A 169 44.57 41.35 14.95
N THR A 170 45.07 40.11 14.87
CA THR A 170 45.52 39.54 13.58
C THR A 170 44.37 39.36 12.58
N ASN A 171 43.17 38.97 13.04
CA ASN A 171 41.96 38.74 12.22
C ASN A 171 42.23 37.83 11.00
N ALA A 172 42.96 36.74 11.23
CA ALA A 172 43.42 35.83 10.17
C ALA A 172 42.24 35.12 9.46
N PRO A 173 42.43 34.67 8.20
CA PRO A 173 41.42 33.86 7.52
C PRO A 173 41.13 32.57 8.28
N ARG A 174 39.95 31.96 8.05
CA ARG A 174 39.58 30.75 8.78
C ARG A 174 40.38 29.53 8.32
N CYS A 175 40.89 28.79 9.29
CA CYS A 175 41.62 27.55 9.14
C CYS A 175 40.81 26.48 8.40
N GLN A 176 41.47 25.63 7.62
CA GLN A 176 40.88 24.55 6.84
C GLN A 176 40.77 23.25 7.64
N THR A 177 40.08 22.24 7.09
CA THR A 177 40.01 20.91 7.71
C THR A 177 41.41 20.31 7.91
N GLY A 178 41.72 19.95 9.16
CA GLY A 178 43.01 19.39 9.57
C GLY A 178 43.89 20.37 10.35
N ASP A 179 43.68 21.68 10.20
CA ASP A 179 44.44 22.74 10.87
C ASP A 179 44.01 22.88 12.35
N ALA A 180 44.83 23.55 13.17
CA ALA A 180 44.57 23.76 14.59
C ALA A 180 43.62 24.95 14.89
N CYS A 181 42.79 24.77 15.92
CA CYS A 181 41.74 25.71 16.34
C CYS A 181 41.60 25.73 17.86
N ALA A 182 41.11 26.85 18.40
CA ALA A 182 40.68 26.97 19.80
C ALA A 182 39.14 26.89 19.92
N MET A 183 38.41 27.31 18.89
CA MET A 183 36.95 27.33 18.84
C MET A 183 36.42 27.27 17.40
N THR A 184 35.15 26.91 17.22
CA THR A 184 34.54 26.73 15.88
C THR A 184 34.58 27.96 14.97
N SER A 185 34.67 29.19 15.52
CA SER A 185 34.77 30.41 14.69
C SER A 185 36.09 30.52 13.93
N ASP A 186 37.13 29.79 14.36
CA ASP A 186 38.44 29.74 13.71
C ASP A 186 38.41 28.93 12.41
N CYS A 187 37.44 28.02 12.27
CA CYS A 187 37.37 27.01 11.22
C CYS A 187 36.45 27.38 10.05
N ALA A 188 36.86 27.06 8.83
CA ALA A 188 36.12 27.37 7.61
C ALA A 188 34.92 26.42 7.40
N ALA A 189 33.77 26.78 7.98
CA ALA A 189 32.49 26.07 7.86
C ALA A 189 32.48 24.61 8.35
N VAL A 190 33.40 24.27 9.26
CA VAL A 190 33.51 22.96 9.93
C VAL A 190 33.73 23.16 11.43
N ARG A 191 33.39 22.16 12.25
CA ARG A 191 33.48 22.27 13.70
C ARG A 191 34.91 22.06 14.24
N CYS A 192 35.32 22.84 15.25
CA CYS A 192 36.54 22.58 16.01
C CYS A 192 36.34 21.35 16.93
N ASN A 193 37.20 20.34 16.84
CA ASN A 193 37.05 19.07 17.55
C ASN A 193 37.78 19.02 18.91
N ALA A 194 37.59 17.92 19.65
CA ALA A 194 38.20 17.73 20.99
C ALA A 194 39.73 17.52 20.95
N GLN A 195 40.33 17.44 19.77
CA GLN A 195 41.76 17.39 19.51
C GLN A 195 42.32 18.75 19.08
N ASN A 196 41.53 19.84 19.26
CA ASN A 196 41.86 21.21 18.87
C ASN A 196 42.21 21.34 17.37
N LYS A 197 41.49 20.60 16.52
CA LYS A 197 41.62 20.68 15.06
C LYS A 197 40.28 20.89 14.37
N CYS A 198 40.28 21.63 13.27
CA CYS A 198 39.13 21.81 12.41
C CYS A 198 38.77 20.45 11.78
N ALA A 199 37.57 19.95 12.08
CA ALA A 199 37.13 18.62 11.65
C ALA A 199 36.93 18.55 10.12
N ALA A 200 36.79 17.33 9.61
CA ALA A 200 36.11 17.13 8.34
C ALA A 200 34.58 17.33 8.54
N PRO A 201 33.84 17.76 7.50
CA PRO A 201 32.38 17.77 7.48
C PRO A 201 31.76 16.50 8.09
N ALA A 202 30.81 16.67 9.01
CA ALA A 202 30.13 15.56 9.69
C ALA A 202 28.64 15.87 9.90
N PHE A 203 27.80 14.86 9.63
CA PHE A 203 26.33 14.96 9.62
C PHE A 203 25.67 14.99 11.01
N ASP A 204 26.39 15.58 11.97
CA ASP A 204 26.03 15.76 13.39
C ASP A 204 26.87 16.87 14.07
N ASP A 205 27.42 17.82 13.29
CA ASP A 205 28.30 18.89 13.81
C ASP A 205 27.59 20.24 14.05
N GLY A 206 26.35 20.40 13.58
CA GLY A 206 25.54 21.60 13.74
C GLY A 206 25.77 22.70 12.69
N ILE A 207 26.54 22.43 11.63
CA ILE A 207 26.87 23.35 10.55
C ILE A 207 26.50 22.73 9.21
N LYS A 208 25.62 23.38 8.43
CA LYS A 208 25.31 22.91 7.06
C LYS A 208 26.57 22.90 6.19
N ASN A 209 27.15 21.72 5.98
CA ASN A 209 28.42 21.56 5.26
C ASN A 209 28.43 20.28 4.39
N GLY A 210 29.59 19.95 3.80
CA GLY A 210 29.78 18.75 2.99
C GLY A 210 28.77 18.60 1.83
N THR A 211 27.87 17.63 1.96
CA THR A 211 26.83 17.26 0.96
C THR A 211 25.41 17.39 1.50
N GLU A 212 25.19 18.26 2.48
CA GLU A 212 23.91 18.44 3.16
C GLU A 212 22.97 19.44 2.48
N THR A 213 21.66 19.24 2.66
CA THR A 213 20.64 20.16 2.11
C THR A 213 20.03 21.08 3.17
N ASP A 214 20.12 20.72 4.45
CA ASP A 214 19.98 21.60 5.62
C ASP A 214 20.92 21.08 6.73
N ILE A 215 21.09 21.84 7.82
CA ILE A 215 21.97 21.50 8.94
C ILE A 215 21.69 20.08 9.44
N ASP A 216 22.73 19.23 9.46
CA ASP A 216 22.73 17.83 9.90
C ASP A 216 21.80 16.89 9.10
N CYS A 217 21.33 17.27 7.90
CA CYS A 217 20.38 16.45 7.12
C CYS A 217 20.39 16.57 5.59
N GLY A 218 19.85 15.54 4.94
CA GLY A 218 19.61 15.46 3.49
C GLY A 218 20.86 15.24 2.63
N GLY A 219 20.66 15.02 1.34
CA GLY A 219 21.72 14.76 0.37
C GLY A 219 22.53 13.51 0.71
N GLY A 220 23.77 13.69 1.15
CA GLY A 220 24.64 12.60 1.61
C GLY A 220 24.50 12.22 3.09
N ALA A 221 23.73 12.99 3.88
CA ALA A 221 23.56 12.73 5.31
C ALA A 221 22.78 11.43 5.59
N ARG A 222 23.01 10.83 6.77
CA ARG A 222 22.27 9.63 7.22
C ARG A 222 20.84 9.96 7.66
N THR A 223 20.63 11.19 8.13
CA THR A 223 19.36 11.70 8.62
C THR A 223 18.65 12.45 7.51
N ARG A 224 17.35 12.19 7.33
CA ARG A 224 16.53 12.96 6.39
C ARG A 224 16.00 14.24 7.03
N CYS A 225 15.84 15.26 6.21
CA CYS A 225 15.32 16.56 6.61
C CYS A 225 13.82 16.49 6.92
N ALA A 226 13.43 16.99 8.09
CA ALA A 226 12.03 17.11 8.48
C ALA A 226 11.29 18.19 7.68
N THR A 227 9.96 18.24 7.78
CA THR A 227 9.14 19.33 7.19
C THR A 227 9.67 20.72 7.61
N GLY A 228 9.75 21.64 6.65
CA GLY A 228 10.28 22.99 6.84
C GLY A 228 11.80 23.14 6.70
N LYS A 229 12.54 22.05 6.44
CA LYS A 229 13.99 22.03 6.20
C LYS A 229 14.34 22.04 4.71
N GLY A 230 15.53 22.53 4.39
CA GLY A 230 16.06 22.63 3.03
C GLY A 230 16.34 21.29 2.34
N CYS A 231 16.05 21.21 1.03
CA CYS A 231 16.19 20.02 0.20
C CYS A 231 16.58 20.37 -1.25
N LEU A 232 17.07 19.39 -1.99
CA LEU A 232 17.31 19.46 -3.45
C LEU A 232 16.50 18.40 -4.21
N VAL A 233 16.21 17.26 -3.58
CA VAL A 233 15.39 16.16 -4.09
C VAL A 233 14.52 15.55 -2.99
N THR A 234 13.42 14.89 -3.36
CA THR A 234 12.50 14.21 -2.41
C THR A 234 13.19 13.13 -1.56
N GLY A 235 14.34 12.59 -2.03
CA GLY A 235 15.16 11.67 -1.24
C GLY A 235 15.74 12.27 0.04
N ASP A 236 15.90 13.59 0.08
CA ASP A 236 16.46 14.32 1.23
C ASP A 236 15.46 14.40 2.39
N CYS A 237 14.16 14.35 2.09
CA CYS A 237 13.07 14.63 3.03
C CYS A 237 12.51 13.38 3.71
N ASP A 238 12.11 13.52 4.98
CA ASP A 238 11.53 12.43 5.76
C ASP A 238 10.05 12.20 5.40
N ASN A 239 9.83 11.33 4.40
CA ASN A 239 8.53 10.92 3.89
C ASN A 239 7.58 12.07 3.47
N VAL A 240 8.13 13.19 3.01
CA VAL A 240 7.39 14.35 2.46
C VAL A 240 8.05 14.86 1.17
N LEU A 241 7.34 15.67 0.40
CA LEU A 241 7.83 16.16 -0.90
C LEU A 241 8.88 17.26 -0.72
N CYS A 242 9.98 17.17 -1.48
CA CYS A 242 10.86 18.31 -1.69
C CYS A 242 10.26 19.23 -2.76
N ASN A 243 9.89 20.45 -2.39
CA ASN A 243 9.28 21.40 -3.31
C ASN A 243 10.36 22.10 -4.16
N ALA A 244 10.38 21.78 -5.46
CA ALA A 244 11.37 22.31 -6.41
C ALA A 244 11.32 23.84 -6.63
N GLY A 245 10.27 24.53 -6.16
CA GLY A 245 10.15 25.99 -6.21
C GLY A 245 10.64 26.72 -4.96
N THR A 246 10.56 26.09 -3.78
CA THR A 246 11.03 26.66 -2.49
C THR A 246 12.34 26.07 -2.00
N LEU A 247 12.73 24.89 -2.52
CA LEU A 247 13.84 24.05 -2.04
C LEU A 247 13.68 23.66 -0.56
N VAL A 248 12.44 23.39 -0.14
CA VAL A 248 12.05 22.99 1.23
C VAL A 248 11.22 21.71 1.21
N CYS A 249 11.38 20.87 2.23
CA CYS A 249 10.52 19.74 2.53
C CYS A 249 9.14 20.26 2.99
N ASP A 250 8.13 20.18 2.12
CA ASP A 250 6.77 20.67 2.40
C ASP A 250 6.05 19.79 3.46
N PRO A 251 4.96 20.28 4.08
CA PRO A 251 4.10 19.43 4.88
C PRO A 251 3.34 18.40 4.00
N PRO A 252 2.89 17.27 4.56
CA PRO A 252 1.97 16.33 3.91
C PRO A 252 0.80 17.00 3.17
N THR A 253 0.60 16.70 1.88
CA THR A 253 -0.57 17.17 1.11
C THR A 253 -1.24 16.05 0.31
N SER A 254 -2.53 16.20 0.06
CA SER A 254 -3.39 15.19 -0.59
C SER A 254 -3.21 15.09 -2.13
N GLY A 255 -1.97 15.03 -2.59
CA GLY A 255 -1.62 15.20 -4.01
C GLY A 255 -0.14 15.45 -4.27
N ASP A 256 0.75 15.04 -3.35
CA ASP A 256 2.21 15.17 -3.52
C ASP A 256 2.88 13.90 -4.08
N GLY A 257 2.10 12.82 -4.28
CA GLY A 257 2.55 11.56 -4.85
C GLY A 257 3.19 10.60 -3.82
N ILE A 258 3.17 10.95 -2.54
CA ILE A 258 3.78 10.18 -1.45
C ILE A 258 2.70 9.82 -0.42
N LYS A 259 2.55 8.53 -0.11
CA LYS A 259 1.69 8.14 1.02
C LYS A 259 2.29 8.66 2.33
N ASN A 260 1.73 9.75 2.85
CA ASN A 260 2.22 10.44 4.05
C ASN A 260 1.06 10.94 4.93
N GLY A 261 1.38 11.71 5.98
CA GLY A 261 0.39 12.28 6.90
C GLY A 261 -0.59 11.24 7.46
N THR A 262 -1.88 11.38 7.15
CA THR A 262 -2.96 10.47 7.56
C THR A 262 -3.51 9.58 6.45
N GLU A 263 -2.86 9.51 5.29
CA GLU A 263 -3.36 8.78 4.13
C GLU A 263 -3.33 7.26 4.27
N THR A 264 -4.27 6.58 3.61
CA THR A 264 -4.35 5.11 3.64
C THR A 264 -3.76 4.43 2.41
N ASP A 265 -3.73 5.13 1.28
CA ASP A 265 -2.95 4.84 0.07
C ASP A 265 -2.43 6.18 -0.50
N ILE A 266 -1.55 6.15 -1.50
CA ILE A 266 -0.96 7.36 -2.09
C ILE A 266 -2.06 8.31 -2.59
N ASP A 267 -2.00 9.55 -2.12
CA ASP A 267 -2.89 10.69 -2.41
C ASP A 267 -4.36 10.46 -2.01
N CYS A 268 -4.68 9.47 -1.15
CA CYS A 268 -6.07 9.15 -0.83
C CYS A 268 -6.37 8.50 0.53
N GLY A 269 -7.60 8.76 0.99
CA GLY A 269 -8.19 8.17 2.19
C GLY A 269 -7.68 8.76 3.51
N GLY A 270 -8.19 8.23 4.63
CA GLY A 270 -7.92 8.79 5.95
C GLY A 270 -8.72 10.06 6.25
N GLY A 271 -8.25 10.84 7.23
CA GLY A 271 -8.90 12.05 7.71
C GLY A 271 -7.92 13.21 7.91
N ALA A 272 -8.28 14.16 8.78
CA ALA A 272 -7.40 15.27 9.15
C ALA A 272 -6.09 14.77 9.80
N PRO A 273 -4.93 15.41 9.54
CA PRO A 273 -4.78 16.70 8.85
C PRO A 273 -4.81 16.64 7.32
N THR A 274 -4.38 15.55 6.66
CA THR A 274 -4.25 15.54 5.19
C THR A 274 -5.60 15.69 4.47
N ASN A 275 -6.69 15.13 5.03
CA ASN A 275 -8.06 15.18 4.48
C ASN A 275 -8.12 14.77 2.99
N ALA A 276 -7.35 13.75 2.62
CA ALA A 276 -7.17 13.35 1.23
C ALA A 276 -8.48 12.87 0.58
N PRO A 277 -8.63 13.02 -0.75
CA PRO A 277 -9.83 12.55 -1.44
C PRO A 277 -10.03 11.05 -1.20
N ARG A 278 -11.28 10.59 -1.18
CA ARG A 278 -11.57 9.17 -1.00
C ARG A 278 -10.89 8.33 -2.09
N CYS A 279 -10.33 7.20 -1.70
CA CYS A 279 -9.68 6.23 -2.56
C CYS A 279 -10.66 5.51 -3.51
N ASP A 280 -10.19 5.23 -4.73
CA ASP A 280 -10.85 4.34 -5.69
C ASP A 280 -10.82 2.87 -5.25
N GLY A 281 -11.53 1.99 -5.97
CA GLY A 281 -11.42 0.54 -5.76
C GLY A 281 -9.97 0.05 -5.93
N THR A 282 -9.64 -1.07 -5.28
CA THR A 282 -8.29 -1.70 -5.19
C THR A 282 -7.21 -0.96 -4.40
N LYS A 283 -7.39 0.33 -4.09
CA LYS A 283 -6.53 1.12 -3.18
C LYS A 283 -6.67 0.67 -1.70
N LYS A 284 -5.66 0.96 -0.88
CA LYS A 284 -5.62 0.66 0.56
C LYS A 284 -6.49 1.60 1.41
N CYS A 285 -7.08 1.04 2.47
CA CYS A 285 -7.97 1.72 3.43
C CYS A 285 -7.83 1.13 4.83
N ALA A 286 -8.23 1.91 5.83
CA ALA A 286 -8.41 1.50 7.22
C ALA A 286 -9.90 1.50 7.64
N ALA A 287 -10.71 2.37 7.04
CA ALA A 287 -12.11 2.59 7.34
C ALA A 287 -12.97 2.75 6.08
N ALA A 288 -14.27 2.48 6.21
CA ALA A 288 -15.23 2.64 5.11
C ALA A 288 -15.31 4.09 4.57
N THR A 289 -15.00 5.07 5.41
CA THR A 289 -14.92 6.50 5.09
C THR A 289 -13.84 6.85 4.06
N ASP A 290 -12.81 6.01 3.95
CA ASP A 290 -11.66 6.26 3.07
C ASP A 290 -11.99 6.00 1.60
N CYS A 291 -13.05 5.24 1.31
CA CYS A 291 -13.32 4.68 -0.03
C CYS A 291 -14.47 5.40 -0.75
N LYS A 292 -14.35 5.64 -2.05
CA LYS A 292 -15.43 6.23 -2.89
C LYS A 292 -16.68 5.35 -2.99
N SER A 293 -16.58 4.07 -2.67
CA SER A 293 -17.72 3.14 -2.53
C SER A 293 -18.43 3.25 -1.18
N GLY A 294 -17.77 3.78 -0.14
CA GLY A 294 -18.19 3.66 1.25
C GLY A 294 -17.94 2.27 1.85
N GLY A 295 -17.00 1.49 1.30
CA GLY A 295 -16.68 0.14 1.76
C GLY A 295 -15.18 -0.18 1.74
N CYS A 296 -14.57 -0.27 2.92
CA CYS A 296 -13.26 -0.89 3.10
C CYS A 296 -13.44 -2.38 3.42
N ASN A 297 -12.73 -3.26 2.71
CA ASN A 297 -12.91 -4.71 2.81
C ASN A 297 -12.02 -5.37 3.87
N HIS A 298 -12.26 -6.66 4.12
CA HIS A 298 -11.59 -7.48 5.12
C HIS A 298 -10.06 -7.66 4.95
N VAL A 299 -9.45 -7.15 3.86
CA VAL A 299 -7.98 -7.12 3.66
C VAL A 299 -7.42 -5.69 3.58
N GLY A 300 -8.19 -4.70 4.07
CA GLY A 300 -7.81 -3.29 4.09
C GLY A 300 -7.71 -2.68 2.70
N VAL A 301 -8.62 -3.06 1.78
CA VAL A 301 -8.69 -2.59 0.39
C VAL A 301 -10.08 -2.06 0.08
N CYS A 302 -10.20 -0.96 -0.66
CA CYS A 302 -11.48 -0.40 -1.05
C CYS A 302 -12.22 -1.35 -2.00
N ALA A 303 -13.40 -1.80 -1.55
CA ALA A 303 -14.31 -2.63 -2.31
C ALA A 303 -14.98 -1.82 -3.43
N PHE A 304 -15.41 -2.49 -4.49
CA PHE A 304 -16.11 -1.84 -5.61
C PHE A 304 -17.52 -1.35 -5.23
N GLY A 305 -18.20 -2.04 -4.29
CA GLY A 305 -19.45 -1.59 -3.66
C GLY A 305 -19.40 -1.77 -2.14
N ARG A 306 -20.14 -0.95 -1.40
CA ARG A 306 -20.19 -0.98 0.09
C ARG A 306 -20.73 -2.30 0.66
N SER A 307 -21.46 -3.08 -0.13
CA SER A 307 -21.89 -4.43 0.23
C SER A 307 -20.77 -5.48 0.18
N CYS A 308 -19.70 -5.27 -0.59
CA CYS A 308 -18.64 -6.28 -0.82
C CYS A 308 -17.43 -6.14 0.12
N THR A 309 -17.64 -5.74 1.36
CA THR A 309 -16.56 -5.60 2.35
C THR A 309 -16.17 -6.92 3.02
N MET A 310 -17.11 -7.86 3.18
CA MET A 310 -16.83 -9.19 3.75
C MET A 310 -16.14 -10.13 2.75
N ARG A 311 -15.62 -11.26 3.24
CA ARG A 311 -14.98 -12.28 2.40
C ARG A 311 -16.01 -13.08 1.58
N SER A 312 -16.69 -13.99 2.25
CA SER A 312 -17.69 -14.91 1.70
C SER A 312 -18.95 -14.16 1.26
N GLY A 313 -19.26 -14.22 -0.03
CA GLY A 313 -20.35 -13.46 -0.66
C GLY A 313 -20.03 -11.99 -0.92
N GLY A 314 -18.84 -11.49 -0.59
CA GLY A 314 -18.44 -10.09 -0.81
C GLY A 314 -17.31 -9.97 -1.83
N THR A 315 -16.06 -9.94 -1.34
CA THR A 315 -14.87 -9.92 -2.22
C THR A 315 -14.69 -11.21 -3.04
N THR A 316 -15.40 -12.28 -2.68
CA THR A 316 -15.50 -13.52 -3.47
C THR A 316 -16.89 -14.13 -3.32
N CYS A 317 -17.46 -14.67 -4.39
CA CYS A 317 -18.73 -15.38 -4.34
C CYS A 317 -18.52 -16.89 -4.07
N GLY A 318 -17.46 -17.27 -3.35
CA GLY A 318 -17.22 -18.65 -2.89
C GLY A 318 -16.36 -19.50 -3.84
N THR A 319 -16.38 -20.81 -3.61
CA THR A 319 -15.48 -21.83 -4.22
C THR A 319 -15.77 -22.17 -5.69
N GLY A 320 -16.43 -21.26 -6.43
CA GLY A 320 -17.10 -21.55 -7.69
C GLY A 320 -16.22 -21.66 -8.95
N ASP A 321 -15.15 -20.89 -9.08
CA ASP A 321 -14.26 -20.91 -10.25
C ASP A 321 -12.88 -21.48 -9.88
N THR A 322 -12.70 -22.79 -10.10
CA THR A 322 -11.41 -23.47 -9.97
C THR A 322 -10.55 -23.38 -11.23
N THR A 323 -11.08 -22.82 -12.33
CA THR A 323 -10.38 -22.68 -13.62
C THR A 323 -9.58 -21.39 -13.70
N LYS A 324 -10.01 -20.33 -13.00
CA LYS A 324 -9.23 -19.11 -12.73
C LYS A 324 -8.67 -19.17 -11.31
N ALA A 325 -7.45 -19.66 -11.18
CA ALA A 325 -6.76 -19.95 -9.91
C ALA A 325 -7.01 -18.90 -8.80
N ASN A 326 -7.94 -19.23 -7.88
CA ASN A 326 -8.36 -18.41 -6.74
C ASN A 326 -8.84 -16.97 -7.09
N GLN A 327 -9.31 -16.72 -8.31
CA GLN A 327 -9.78 -15.41 -8.79
C GLN A 327 -11.20 -15.49 -9.35
N HIS A 328 -12.15 -15.71 -8.45
CA HIS A 328 -13.48 -15.14 -8.62
C HIS A 328 -13.36 -13.61 -8.56
N GLU A 329 -14.04 -12.86 -9.45
CA GLU A 329 -14.07 -11.39 -9.34
C GLU A 329 -14.87 -10.97 -8.08
N ASP A 330 -14.72 -9.72 -7.64
CA ASP A 330 -15.53 -9.16 -6.54
C ASP A 330 -17.04 -9.30 -6.85
N CYS A 331 -17.89 -9.70 -5.88
CA CYS A 331 -19.33 -9.91 -6.13
C CYS A 331 -20.07 -8.62 -6.51
N CYS A 332 -19.47 -7.44 -6.35
CA CYS A 332 -19.97 -6.15 -6.79
C CYS A 332 -19.46 -5.76 -8.20
N ALA A 333 -18.59 -6.56 -8.81
CA ALA A 333 -18.08 -6.32 -10.15
C ALA A 333 -19.23 -6.16 -11.15
N SER A 334 -19.17 -5.09 -11.95
CA SER A 334 -20.20 -4.76 -12.93
C SER A 334 -19.61 -4.67 -14.34
N ALA A 335 -20.33 -5.25 -15.29
CA ALA A 335 -20.05 -5.09 -16.72
C ALA A 335 -20.81 -3.88 -17.27
N VAL A 336 -20.29 -3.31 -18.36
CA VAL A 336 -21.00 -2.32 -19.16
C VAL A 336 -21.83 -3.06 -20.20
N VAL A 337 -23.13 -2.78 -20.24
CA VAL A 337 -24.04 -3.24 -21.31
C VAL A 337 -24.24 -2.05 -22.26
N PRO A 338 -23.74 -2.13 -23.51
CA PRO A 338 -23.79 -1.03 -24.46
C PRO A 338 -25.21 -0.75 -24.96
N VAL A 339 -25.36 0.31 -25.74
CA VAL A 339 -26.60 0.60 -26.47
C VAL A 339 -26.98 -0.60 -27.35
N TYR A 340 -28.13 -1.22 -27.05
CA TYR A 340 -28.62 -2.43 -27.71
C TYR A 340 -29.94 -2.13 -28.41
N ASN A 341 -29.87 -1.95 -29.74
CA ASN A 341 -31.01 -1.72 -30.62
C ASN A 341 -31.04 -2.82 -31.69
N ARG A 342 -31.69 -3.94 -31.40
CA ARG A 342 -31.83 -5.08 -32.33
C ARG A 342 -33.01 -5.97 -31.95
N ASP A 343 -33.70 -6.51 -32.97
CA ASP A 343 -34.74 -7.54 -32.82
C ASP A 343 -35.89 -7.16 -31.86
N GLY A 344 -36.39 -5.92 -31.96
CA GLY A 344 -37.53 -5.44 -31.17
C GLY A 344 -37.21 -4.96 -29.75
N TYR A 345 -36.05 -5.30 -29.20
CA TYR A 345 -35.53 -4.68 -27.98
C TYR A 345 -34.62 -3.50 -28.34
N ASN A 346 -34.89 -2.35 -27.72
CA ASN A 346 -34.16 -1.10 -27.95
C ASN A 346 -33.94 -0.41 -26.60
N ASN A 347 -32.78 -0.64 -25.97
CA ASN A 347 -32.32 0.24 -24.92
C ASN A 347 -31.71 1.49 -25.60
N THR A 348 -31.96 2.67 -25.03
CA THR A 348 -31.51 3.97 -25.60
C THR A 348 -30.27 4.53 -24.90
N THR A 349 -29.79 3.84 -23.87
CA THR A 349 -28.67 4.24 -23.02
C THR A 349 -27.86 3.02 -22.62
N GLU A 350 -26.54 3.11 -22.75
CA GLU A 350 -25.60 2.19 -22.09
C GLU A 350 -25.76 2.28 -20.55
N PHE A 351 -25.51 1.18 -19.85
CA PHE A 351 -25.62 1.09 -18.39
C PHE A 351 -24.61 0.09 -17.80
N ARG A 352 -24.46 0.09 -16.48
CA ARG A 352 -23.71 -0.95 -15.76
C ARG A 352 -24.66 -1.93 -15.07
N LEU A 353 -24.31 -3.21 -15.10
CA LEU A 353 -25.07 -4.26 -14.43
C LEU A 353 -24.12 -5.18 -13.66
N ASP A 354 -24.51 -5.62 -12.46
CA ASP A 354 -23.73 -6.57 -11.67
C ASP A 354 -23.51 -7.87 -12.45
N LYS A 355 -22.24 -8.30 -12.59
CA LYS A 355 -21.91 -9.58 -13.24
C LYS A 355 -22.55 -10.77 -12.55
N TYR A 356 -22.82 -10.66 -11.25
CA TYR A 356 -23.28 -11.73 -10.38
C TYR A 356 -24.65 -11.40 -9.79
N GLN A 357 -25.44 -12.44 -9.52
CA GLN A 357 -26.66 -12.32 -8.72
C GLN A 357 -26.31 -11.81 -7.31
N ILE A 358 -27.22 -11.04 -6.70
CA ILE A 358 -27.00 -10.50 -5.34
C ILE A 358 -26.79 -11.68 -4.38
N THR A 359 -25.69 -11.65 -3.64
CA THR A 359 -25.36 -12.67 -2.64
C THR A 359 -26.08 -12.41 -1.32
N THR A 360 -26.25 -13.48 -0.56
CA THR A 360 -26.79 -13.46 0.80
C THR A 360 -25.90 -12.62 1.74
N GLY A 361 -24.58 -12.67 1.57
CA GLY A 361 -23.61 -11.83 2.28
C GLY A 361 -23.81 -10.32 2.01
N ARG A 362 -23.96 -9.92 0.75
CA ARG A 362 -24.23 -8.51 0.39
C ARG A 362 -25.51 -7.99 1.06
N ILE A 363 -26.59 -8.79 1.07
CA ILE A 363 -27.84 -8.45 1.78
C ILE A 363 -27.62 -8.34 3.31
N ARG A 364 -26.87 -9.27 3.92
CA ARG A 364 -26.51 -9.17 5.34
C ARG A 364 -25.79 -7.86 5.64
N ARG A 365 -24.75 -7.53 4.87
CA ARG A 365 -23.94 -6.32 5.07
C ARG A 365 -24.78 -5.05 5.04
N PHE A 366 -25.78 -5.00 4.17
CA PHE A 366 -26.78 -3.93 4.13
C PHE A 366 -27.67 -3.91 5.39
N LEU A 367 -28.28 -5.04 5.77
CA LEU A 367 -29.16 -5.11 6.94
C LEU A 367 -28.42 -4.78 8.24
N ASP A 368 -27.19 -5.29 8.42
CA ASP A 368 -26.30 -4.96 9.53
C ASP A 368 -25.99 -3.45 9.57
N ALA A 369 -25.73 -2.83 8.41
CA ALA A 369 -25.41 -1.40 8.30
C ALA A 369 -26.60 -0.45 8.56
N VAL A 370 -27.85 -0.90 8.37
CA VAL A 370 -29.07 -0.12 8.69
C VAL A 370 -29.77 -0.57 9.98
N GLY A 371 -29.17 -1.49 10.75
CA GLY A 371 -29.78 -2.06 11.96
C GLY A 371 -31.12 -2.79 11.71
N GLY A 372 -31.32 -3.29 10.48
CA GLY A 372 -32.60 -3.80 9.99
C GLY A 372 -33.68 -2.72 9.73
N ASN A 373 -33.44 -1.45 10.08
CA ASN A 373 -34.37 -0.34 9.87
C ASN A 373 -34.24 0.24 8.45
N VAL A 374 -34.59 -0.59 7.47
CA VAL A 374 -34.60 -0.20 6.05
C VAL A 374 -35.56 0.97 5.81
N LYS A 375 -36.71 1.00 6.52
CA LYS A 375 -37.70 2.08 6.45
C LYS A 375 -37.07 3.45 6.76
N GLY A 376 -36.42 3.56 7.91
CA GLY A 376 -35.73 4.79 8.33
C GLY A 376 -34.61 5.19 7.37
N TRP A 377 -33.81 4.23 6.90
CA TRP A 377 -32.75 4.51 5.93
C TRP A 377 -33.30 5.04 4.59
N VAL A 378 -34.32 4.38 4.02
CA VAL A 378 -34.96 4.81 2.77
C VAL A 378 -35.62 6.18 2.93
N GLN A 379 -36.31 6.43 4.05
CA GLN A 379 -36.93 7.73 4.34
C GLN A 379 -35.90 8.86 4.42
N ALA A 380 -34.77 8.65 5.08
CA ALA A 380 -33.69 9.63 5.16
C ALA A 380 -32.98 9.87 3.81
N ASN A 381 -32.87 8.86 2.95
CA ASN A 381 -32.10 8.91 1.70
C ASN A 381 -32.96 9.07 0.44
N ARG A 382 -34.29 9.17 0.54
CA ARG A 382 -35.21 9.17 -0.62
C ARG A 382 -34.90 10.24 -1.68
N ALA A 383 -34.35 11.39 -1.29
CA ALA A 383 -33.98 12.47 -2.20
C ALA A 383 -32.68 12.21 -3.00
N SER A 384 -31.86 11.24 -2.59
CA SER A 384 -30.54 10.94 -3.17
C SER A 384 -30.41 9.51 -3.71
N ILE A 385 -31.41 8.64 -3.47
CA ILE A 385 -31.56 7.35 -4.16
C ILE A 385 -31.72 7.58 -5.67
N LEU A 386 -30.94 6.84 -6.48
CA LEU A 386 -30.87 6.98 -7.95
C LEU A 386 -32.21 6.78 -8.67
N ALA A 387 -33.04 5.85 -8.18
CA ALA A 387 -34.36 5.55 -8.72
C ALA A 387 -35.42 5.60 -7.61
N PRO A 388 -35.84 6.81 -7.17
CA PRO A 388 -36.76 6.96 -6.05
C PRO A 388 -38.17 6.45 -6.39
N ASN A 389 -38.47 6.24 -7.68
CA ASN A 389 -39.67 5.57 -8.17
C ASN A 389 -39.70 4.05 -7.92
N GLN A 390 -38.57 3.41 -7.59
CA GLN A 390 -38.55 2.03 -7.08
C GLN A 390 -38.88 1.95 -5.59
N LEU A 391 -38.70 3.07 -4.85
CA LEU A 391 -38.90 3.18 -3.40
C LEU A 391 -39.72 4.43 -2.99
N PRO A 392 -40.87 4.72 -3.62
CA PRO A 392 -41.68 5.89 -3.29
C PRO A 392 -42.24 5.80 -1.86
N ALA A 393 -42.65 6.93 -1.29
CA ALA A 393 -43.17 7.01 0.08
C ALA A 393 -44.37 6.08 0.35
N ALA A 394 -45.13 5.75 -0.70
CA ALA A 394 -46.24 4.79 -0.61
C ALA A 394 -45.79 3.34 -0.30
N LEU A 395 -44.49 3.02 -0.36
CA LEU A 395 -43.92 1.74 0.09
C LEU A 395 -43.44 1.76 1.54
N ASP A 396 -43.44 2.90 2.25
CA ASP A 396 -42.99 2.98 3.65
C ASP A 396 -43.77 2.08 4.64
N PRO A 397 -45.06 1.73 4.43
CA PRO A 397 -45.75 0.69 5.20
C PRO A 397 -45.23 -0.74 4.98
N TYR A 398 -44.42 -0.98 3.94
CA TYR A 398 -43.95 -2.29 3.50
C TYR A 398 -42.45 -2.51 3.77
N LEU A 399 -41.74 -1.48 4.25
CA LEU A 399 -40.32 -1.56 4.60
C LEU A 399 -40.15 -1.87 6.11
N PRO A 400 -39.23 -2.76 6.51
CA PRO A 400 -39.02 -3.10 7.91
C PRO A 400 -38.44 -1.91 8.71
N ALA A 401 -38.98 -1.71 9.91
CA ALA A 401 -38.46 -0.75 10.89
C ALA A 401 -37.33 -1.30 11.79
N GLY A 402 -36.97 -2.58 11.64
CA GLY A 402 -35.92 -3.25 12.41
C GLY A 402 -35.80 -4.74 12.03
N PHE A 403 -34.84 -5.46 12.62
CA PHE A 403 -34.62 -6.89 12.32
C PHE A 403 -35.85 -7.79 12.59
N THR A 404 -36.55 -7.56 13.71
CA THR A 404 -37.66 -8.40 14.20
C THR A 404 -38.91 -7.56 14.47
N GLN A 405 -39.94 -7.72 13.65
CA GLN A 405 -41.29 -7.21 13.91
C GLN A 405 -42.29 -8.36 13.63
N PRO A 406 -42.38 -9.33 14.55
CA PRO A 406 -43.10 -10.59 14.33
C PRO A 406 -44.61 -10.38 14.13
N ASN A 407 -45.23 -9.56 14.97
CA ASN A 407 -46.68 -9.43 15.08
C ASN A 407 -47.08 -7.97 14.81
N SER A 408 -46.84 -7.52 13.58
CA SER A 408 -47.16 -6.15 13.18
C SER A 408 -48.67 -5.88 13.16
N THR A 409 -49.06 -4.71 13.62
CA THR A 409 -50.43 -4.18 13.53
C THR A 409 -50.65 -3.26 12.34
N ASP A 410 -49.59 -2.90 11.60
CA ASP A 410 -49.69 -2.08 10.40
C ASP A 410 -50.45 -2.86 9.32
N THR A 411 -51.50 -2.26 8.75
CA THR A 411 -52.32 -2.89 7.71
C THR A 411 -52.07 -2.27 6.34
N CYS A 412 -51.84 -3.12 5.35
CA CYS A 412 -51.61 -2.73 3.96
C CYS A 412 -52.64 -3.36 3.02
N SER A 413 -53.07 -2.60 2.01
CA SER A 413 -54.05 -3.07 1.02
C SER A 413 -53.40 -3.28 -0.34
N SER A 414 -53.61 -4.46 -0.94
CA SER A 414 -53.28 -4.74 -2.34
C SER A 414 -54.32 -5.70 -2.94
N GLU A 415 -54.60 -5.53 -4.23
CA GLU A 415 -55.58 -6.32 -5.01
C GLU A 415 -56.99 -6.39 -4.38
N GLY A 416 -57.38 -5.35 -3.63
CA GLY A 416 -58.73 -5.17 -3.07
C GLY A 416 -58.96 -5.72 -1.66
N ALA A 417 -57.94 -6.30 -1.03
CA ALA A 417 -58.01 -6.78 0.36
C ALA A 417 -56.77 -6.36 1.17
N THR A 418 -56.81 -6.61 2.49
CA THR A 418 -55.96 -5.96 3.49
C THR A 418 -55.30 -6.99 4.42
N TYR A 419 -53.99 -6.84 4.64
CA TYR A 419 -53.15 -7.79 5.38
C TYR A 419 -52.22 -7.04 6.35
N PRO A 420 -51.68 -7.72 7.37
CA PRO A 420 -50.56 -7.19 8.15
C PRO A 420 -49.33 -6.97 7.24
N CYS A 421 -48.62 -5.88 7.45
CA CYS A 421 -47.38 -5.50 6.76
C CYS A 421 -46.37 -4.90 7.76
N ASN A 422 -45.26 -4.32 7.29
CA ASN A 422 -44.13 -3.92 8.15
C ASN A 422 -43.68 -5.07 9.08
N TYR A 423 -43.31 -6.22 8.49
CA TYR A 423 -42.66 -7.28 9.27
C TYR A 423 -41.16 -6.97 9.43
N GLY A 424 -40.46 -7.71 10.29
CA GLY A 424 -39.02 -7.50 10.52
C GLY A 424 -38.19 -7.82 9.29
N ALA A 425 -36.99 -7.23 9.18
CA ALA A 425 -36.09 -7.47 8.04
C ALA A 425 -35.81 -8.97 7.82
N LEU A 426 -35.69 -9.77 8.89
CA LEU A 426 -35.56 -11.23 8.80
C LEU A 426 -36.76 -11.88 8.11
N ASN A 427 -37.98 -11.39 8.35
CA ASN A 427 -39.19 -11.88 7.69
C ASN A 427 -39.25 -11.50 6.20
N HIS A 428 -38.48 -10.50 5.74
CA HIS A 428 -38.40 -10.11 4.34
C HIS A 428 -37.32 -10.84 3.51
N VAL A 429 -36.42 -11.59 4.18
CA VAL A 429 -35.30 -12.34 3.55
C VAL A 429 -35.29 -13.83 3.86
N ASN A 430 -36.17 -14.30 4.76
CA ASN A 430 -36.22 -15.67 5.23
C ASN A 430 -37.68 -16.21 5.26
N GLY A 431 -38.03 -17.02 6.26
CA GLY A 431 -39.19 -17.91 6.33
C GLY A 431 -40.61 -17.41 6.04
N PHE A 432 -41.53 -18.38 5.94
CA PHE A 432 -42.96 -18.12 5.74
C PHE A 432 -43.58 -17.28 6.88
N ARG A 433 -44.30 -16.21 6.53
CA ARG A 433 -44.94 -15.27 7.48
C ARG A 433 -46.08 -14.44 6.90
N TYR A 434 -46.13 -14.23 5.57
CA TYR A 434 -47.29 -13.66 4.88
C TYR A 434 -48.41 -14.71 4.76
N ASN A 435 -49.19 -14.88 5.82
CA ASN A 435 -50.37 -15.74 5.81
C ASN A 435 -51.66 -14.94 5.50
N ASN A 436 -52.65 -15.62 4.90
CA ASN A 436 -54.03 -15.16 4.71
C ASN A 436 -54.26 -13.96 3.74
N ASN A 437 -53.44 -13.85 2.70
CA ASN A 437 -53.85 -14.13 1.30
C ASN A 437 -55.36 -14.06 0.89
N PRO A 438 -55.65 -13.52 -0.31
CA PRO A 438 -56.85 -13.81 -1.11
C PRO A 438 -56.49 -14.19 -2.57
N GLY A 439 -55.79 -15.31 -2.75
CA GLY A 439 -55.25 -15.76 -4.05
C GLY A 439 -54.68 -17.18 -4.01
N GLY A 440 -53.55 -17.40 -3.33
CA GLY A 440 -52.93 -18.71 -3.09
C GLY A 440 -51.72 -18.66 -2.14
N ASP A 441 -51.14 -19.81 -1.80
CA ASP A 441 -50.05 -19.98 -0.81
C ASP A 441 -48.72 -19.32 -1.22
N SER A 442 -48.64 -18.00 -1.11
CA SER A 442 -47.68 -17.10 -1.77
C SER A 442 -46.27 -17.06 -1.13
N GLY A 443 -45.83 -18.20 -0.58
CA GLY A 443 -44.49 -18.40 0.02
C GLY A 443 -43.78 -19.68 -0.42
N TYR A 444 -44.17 -20.25 -1.57
CA TYR A 444 -43.67 -21.54 -2.08
C TYR A 444 -42.13 -21.66 -2.05
N GLY A 445 -41.64 -22.70 -1.37
CA GLY A 445 -40.20 -23.04 -1.31
C GLY A 445 -39.35 -22.28 -0.29
N CYS A 446 -39.95 -21.34 0.47
CA CYS A 446 -39.26 -20.55 1.49
C CYS A 446 -39.42 -21.06 2.94
N TYR A 447 -39.87 -22.30 3.13
CA TYR A 447 -40.08 -22.92 4.44
C TYR A 447 -39.19 -24.16 4.58
N MET A 448 -38.37 -24.22 5.63
CA MET A 448 -37.63 -25.42 6.03
C MET A 448 -38.51 -26.33 6.88
N SER A 449 -38.62 -27.59 6.46
CA SER A 449 -39.25 -28.68 7.21
C SER A 449 -38.39 -29.95 7.17
N PRO A 450 -38.59 -30.93 8.07
CA PRO A 450 -37.82 -32.18 8.06
C PRO A 450 -37.87 -32.92 6.71
N ASP A 451 -39.06 -33.04 6.13
CA ASP A 451 -39.35 -33.81 4.91
C ASP A 451 -39.33 -32.97 3.62
N GLY A 452 -39.24 -31.64 3.75
CA GLY A 452 -39.38 -30.70 2.65
C GLY A 452 -38.07 -30.22 2.03
N TYR A 453 -38.19 -29.46 0.96
CA TYR A 453 -37.10 -28.70 0.35
C TYR A 453 -37.34 -27.19 0.56
N GLY A 454 -36.55 -26.60 1.46
CA GLY A 454 -36.62 -25.18 1.82
C GLY A 454 -35.35 -24.45 1.38
N SER A 455 -35.48 -23.61 0.35
CA SER A 455 -34.32 -23.03 -0.36
C SER A 455 -33.72 -21.77 0.26
N ARG A 456 -34.31 -21.23 1.34
CA ARG A 456 -33.90 -19.96 1.97
C ARG A 456 -32.38 -19.96 2.27
N THR A 457 -31.66 -18.99 1.73
CA THR A 457 -30.20 -18.90 1.87
C THR A 457 -29.74 -18.03 3.03
N PHE A 458 -30.59 -17.15 3.57
CA PHE A 458 -30.20 -16.26 4.64
C PHE A 458 -30.01 -17.01 5.96
N PHE A 459 -28.78 -17.08 6.45
CA PHE A 459 -28.49 -17.70 7.74
C PHE A 459 -29.22 -16.96 8.88
N THR A 460 -29.89 -17.71 9.74
CA THR A 460 -30.41 -17.26 11.04
C THR A 460 -30.14 -18.33 12.08
N THR A 461 -29.84 -17.90 13.30
CA THR A 461 -29.85 -18.77 14.47
C THR A 461 -31.29 -19.12 14.88
N ALA A 462 -31.45 -20.19 15.64
CA ALA A 462 -32.75 -20.58 16.21
C ALA A 462 -33.38 -19.47 17.08
N ALA A 463 -32.56 -18.61 17.70
CA ALA A 463 -33.03 -17.47 18.49
C ALA A 463 -33.56 -16.33 17.61
N GLU A 464 -32.90 -16.03 16.49
CA GLU A 464 -33.37 -15.04 15.51
C GLU A 464 -34.66 -15.49 14.82
N ASP A 465 -34.74 -16.76 14.39
CA ASP A 465 -35.97 -17.34 13.84
C ASP A 465 -37.10 -17.28 14.88
N ALA A 466 -36.86 -17.64 16.15
CA ALA A 466 -37.87 -17.54 17.21
C ALA A 466 -38.30 -16.09 17.49
N ALA A 467 -37.38 -15.12 17.50
CA ALA A 467 -37.67 -13.70 17.74
C ALA A 467 -38.43 -13.04 16.57
N ALA A 468 -38.13 -13.44 15.32
CA ALA A 468 -38.94 -13.12 14.15
C ALA A 468 -40.25 -13.94 14.07
N GLY A 469 -40.43 -14.93 14.96
CA GLY A 469 -41.49 -15.93 14.96
C GLY A 469 -41.65 -16.62 13.61
N ILE A 470 -40.51 -16.99 13.02
CA ILE A 470 -40.40 -17.83 11.84
C ILE A 470 -40.63 -19.28 12.32
N GLY A 471 -41.85 -19.78 12.17
CA GLY A 471 -42.32 -21.07 12.69
C GLY A 471 -41.81 -22.29 11.92
N GLU A 472 -40.53 -22.32 11.59
CA GLU A 472 -39.91 -23.38 10.81
C GLU A 472 -39.56 -24.60 11.67
N SER A 473 -39.72 -25.79 11.08
CA SER A 473 -39.53 -27.07 11.78
C SER A 473 -38.10 -27.62 11.61
N ARG A 474 -37.19 -26.82 11.04
CA ARG A 474 -35.77 -27.12 10.87
C ARG A 474 -34.95 -25.81 10.79
N VAL A 475 -33.76 -25.82 11.37
CA VAL A 475 -32.76 -24.72 11.27
C VAL A 475 -31.66 -25.13 10.28
N ASN A 476 -31.04 -24.17 9.59
CA ASN A 476 -29.94 -24.46 8.67
C ASN A 476 -28.67 -24.88 9.43
N GLY A 477 -28.01 -25.95 8.98
CA GLY A 477 -26.92 -26.64 9.67
C GLY A 477 -25.53 -26.41 9.08
N VAL A 478 -25.40 -25.55 8.07
CA VAL A 478 -24.11 -25.03 7.59
C VAL A 478 -23.70 -23.76 8.33
N SER A 479 -22.44 -23.35 8.19
CA SER A 479 -21.95 -22.11 8.78
C SER A 479 -22.57 -20.87 8.10
N ARG A 480 -22.50 -19.73 8.78
CA ARG A 480 -22.97 -18.43 8.27
C ARG A 480 -22.28 -18.06 6.97
N GLU A 481 -20.97 -18.26 6.89
CA GLU A 481 -20.12 -17.91 5.74
C GLU A 481 -20.56 -18.70 4.51
N ARG A 482 -20.82 -20.01 4.68
CA ARG A 482 -21.29 -20.89 3.59
C ARG A 482 -22.66 -20.49 3.04
N ALA A 483 -23.54 -20.02 3.92
CA ALA A 483 -24.83 -19.49 3.53
C ALA A 483 -24.69 -18.12 2.82
N GLU A 484 -23.78 -17.26 3.27
CA GLU A 484 -23.54 -15.91 2.74
C GLU A 484 -22.95 -15.89 1.32
N GLU A 485 -22.22 -16.93 0.90
CA GLU A 485 -21.73 -17.09 -0.48
C GLU A 485 -22.84 -17.26 -1.52
N LYS A 486 -24.01 -17.78 -1.12
CA LYS A 486 -25.08 -18.16 -2.05
C LYS A 486 -25.84 -16.98 -2.60
N ALA A 487 -26.35 -17.12 -3.84
CA ALA A 487 -27.30 -16.19 -4.41
C ALA A 487 -28.50 -16.02 -3.46
N MET A 488 -28.95 -14.79 -3.27
CA MET A 488 -30.06 -14.48 -2.39
C MET A 488 -31.34 -15.12 -2.93
N SER A 489 -31.98 -15.96 -2.12
CA SER A 489 -33.30 -16.55 -2.36
C SER A 489 -34.33 -16.00 -1.37
N CYS A 490 -35.63 -16.18 -1.60
CA CYS A 490 -36.67 -15.78 -0.62
C CYS A 490 -36.65 -14.30 -0.19
N ALA A 491 -36.06 -13.40 -0.98
CA ALA A 491 -36.11 -11.97 -0.74
C ALA A 491 -37.37 -11.34 -1.37
N THR A 492 -38.00 -10.42 -0.64
CA THR A 492 -39.04 -9.54 -1.22
C THR A 492 -38.45 -8.50 -2.19
N TYR A 493 -39.25 -8.03 -3.14
CA TYR A 493 -38.91 -6.90 -4.02
C TYR A 493 -38.35 -5.70 -3.23
N TYR A 494 -39.00 -5.36 -2.10
CA TYR A 494 -38.67 -4.21 -1.28
C TYR A 494 -37.23 -4.24 -0.74
N ILE A 495 -36.75 -5.41 -0.28
CA ILE A 495 -35.36 -5.55 0.20
C ILE A 495 -34.36 -5.50 -0.96
N LEU A 496 -34.66 -6.13 -2.09
CA LEU A 496 -33.75 -6.12 -3.25
C LEU A 496 -33.61 -4.70 -3.82
N ALA A 497 -34.71 -3.95 -3.93
CA ALA A 497 -34.69 -2.55 -4.35
C ALA A 497 -33.98 -1.64 -3.34
N ALA A 498 -34.26 -1.78 -2.04
CA ALA A 498 -33.61 -0.99 -0.99
C ALA A 498 -32.11 -1.32 -0.85
N PHE A 499 -31.73 -2.59 -1.03
CA PHE A 499 -30.35 -3.03 -1.09
C PHE A 499 -29.60 -2.37 -2.26
N CYS A 500 -30.13 -2.47 -3.48
CA CYS A 500 -29.46 -1.87 -4.64
C CYS A 500 -29.39 -0.34 -4.54
N ALA A 501 -30.41 0.31 -3.96
CA ALA A 501 -30.40 1.74 -3.67
C ALA A 501 -29.32 2.12 -2.65
N TRP A 502 -29.11 1.30 -1.61
CA TRP A 502 -28.04 1.49 -0.62
C TRP A 502 -26.65 1.26 -1.22
N ASP A 503 -26.48 0.24 -2.07
CA ASP A 503 -25.24 -0.15 -2.76
C ASP A 503 -24.93 0.71 -4.02
N GLY A 504 -25.41 1.96 -4.05
CA GLY A 504 -25.07 2.97 -5.06
C GLY A 504 -25.74 2.78 -6.43
N GLY A 505 -26.88 2.09 -6.48
CA GLY A 505 -27.55 1.72 -7.72
C GLY A 505 -29.07 1.70 -7.63
N ARG A 506 -29.66 0.73 -8.32
CA ARG A 506 -31.09 0.42 -8.33
C ARG A 506 -31.29 -1.04 -8.74
N LEU A 507 -32.48 -1.60 -8.54
CA LEU A 507 -32.81 -2.90 -9.10
C LEU A 507 -32.82 -2.81 -10.64
N GLU A 508 -32.34 -3.85 -11.32
CA GLU A 508 -32.40 -3.94 -12.79
C GLU A 508 -33.84 -3.92 -13.30
N THR A 509 -34.04 -3.53 -14.55
CA THR A 509 -35.30 -3.70 -15.27
C THR A 509 -35.25 -4.92 -16.19
N ILE A 510 -36.41 -5.47 -16.56
CA ILE A 510 -36.49 -6.65 -17.45
C ILE A 510 -35.82 -6.41 -18.80
N ASP A 511 -35.84 -5.17 -19.32
CA ASP A 511 -35.20 -4.80 -20.59
C ASP A 511 -33.67 -4.72 -20.48
N GLU A 512 -33.14 -4.31 -19.33
CA GLU A 512 -31.72 -4.34 -19.02
C GLU A 512 -31.19 -5.77 -18.92
N TYR A 513 -31.92 -6.64 -18.22
CA TYR A 513 -31.64 -8.08 -18.19
C TYR A 513 -31.66 -8.69 -19.61
N ASN A 514 -32.70 -8.39 -20.41
CA ASN A 514 -32.83 -8.87 -21.79
C ASN A 514 -31.65 -8.43 -22.67
N ALA A 515 -31.20 -7.18 -22.52
CA ALA A 515 -30.02 -6.66 -23.18
C ALA A 515 -28.73 -7.35 -22.71
N ALA A 516 -28.55 -7.57 -21.40
CA ALA A 516 -27.37 -8.22 -20.82
C ALA A 516 -27.20 -9.69 -21.23
N TYR A 517 -28.29 -10.43 -21.45
CA TYR A 517 -28.29 -11.77 -22.03
C TYR A 517 -27.83 -11.75 -23.50
N GLY A 518 -28.22 -10.72 -24.26
CA GLY A 518 -27.76 -10.42 -25.62
C GLY A 518 -28.32 -11.37 -26.70
N GLY A 519 -28.83 -10.82 -27.81
CA GLY A 519 -29.43 -11.60 -28.91
C GLY A 519 -30.90 -11.98 -28.70
N THR A 520 -31.37 -12.91 -29.52
CA THR A 520 -32.80 -13.29 -29.71
C THR A 520 -32.93 -14.64 -30.42
N ALA A 521 -34.17 -15.13 -30.54
CA ALA A 521 -34.52 -16.22 -31.44
C ALA A 521 -34.16 -15.91 -32.90
N SER A 522 -34.48 -14.71 -33.42
CA SER A 522 -34.12 -14.29 -34.78
C SER A 522 -32.61 -14.21 -35.01
N SER A 523 -31.83 -13.85 -33.98
CA SER A 523 -30.37 -13.92 -34.01
C SER A 523 -29.82 -15.33 -33.75
N GLY A 524 -30.64 -16.38 -33.79
CA GLY A 524 -30.26 -17.78 -33.55
C GLY A 524 -29.53 -18.03 -32.23
N ARG A 525 -29.73 -17.19 -31.20
CA ARG A 525 -28.96 -17.22 -29.94
C ARG A 525 -29.86 -17.65 -28.79
N ILE A 526 -29.82 -18.95 -28.49
CA ILE A 526 -30.62 -19.59 -27.46
C ILE A 526 -30.08 -19.24 -26.07
N TYR A 527 -28.75 -19.25 -25.91
CA TYR A 527 -28.09 -19.06 -24.62
C TYR A 527 -27.21 -17.80 -24.55
N PRO A 528 -26.88 -17.31 -23.33
CA PRO A 528 -26.01 -16.14 -23.17
C PRO A 528 -24.62 -16.33 -23.79
N TRP A 529 -24.09 -17.56 -23.71
CA TRP A 529 -22.70 -17.94 -24.01
C TRP A 529 -22.41 -18.38 -25.45
N ASP A 530 -23.41 -18.40 -26.33
CA ASP A 530 -23.18 -18.88 -27.71
C ASP A 530 -22.18 -17.97 -28.43
N ALA A 531 -21.47 -18.47 -29.46
CA ALA A 531 -20.50 -17.63 -30.19
C ALA A 531 -21.19 -16.76 -31.26
N THR A 532 -22.07 -17.38 -32.04
CA THR A 532 -22.73 -16.80 -33.23
C THR A 532 -24.19 -17.26 -33.30
N ALA A 533 -24.94 -16.71 -34.26
CA ALA A 533 -26.26 -17.23 -34.59
C ALA A 533 -26.20 -18.70 -35.01
N TYR A 534 -27.09 -19.53 -34.46
CA TYR A 534 -27.36 -20.86 -34.99
C TYR A 534 -27.95 -20.68 -36.40
N ASN A 535 -27.24 -21.16 -37.43
CA ASN A 535 -27.53 -20.82 -38.83
C ASN A 535 -28.66 -21.68 -39.44
N GLN A 536 -29.73 -21.91 -38.66
CA GLN A 536 -30.96 -22.58 -39.07
C GLN A 536 -32.15 -21.74 -38.62
N THR A 537 -33.18 -21.65 -39.45
CA THR A 537 -34.41 -20.89 -39.17
C THR A 537 -35.03 -21.37 -37.84
N PRO A 538 -35.31 -20.47 -36.88
CA PRO A 538 -36.01 -20.86 -35.65
C PRO A 538 -37.34 -21.55 -35.98
N PRO A 539 -37.66 -22.71 -35.38
CA PRO A 539 -38.92 -23.40 -35.64
C PRO A 539 -40.08 -22.55 -35.14
N ALA A 540 -40.84 -21.97 -36.07
CA ALA A 540 -41.77 -20.88 -35.80
C ALA A 540 -42.71 -21.13 -34.60
N SER A 541 -42.56 -20.29 -33.56
CA SER A 541 -43.50 -20.03 -32.46
C SER A 541 -44.20 -21.28 -31.92
N ARG A 542 -43.44 -22.18 -31.28
CA ARG A 542 -43.99 -23.37 -30.61
C ARG A 542 -44.09 -23.17 -29.09
N PRO A 543 -45.28 -23.33 -28.47
CA PRO A 543 -45.38 -23.41 -27.02
C PRO A 543 -44.75 -24.73 -26.54
N ILE A 544 -43.59 -24.65 -25.90
CA ILE A 544 -42.93 -25.81 -25.30
C ILE A 544 -43.62 -26.12 -23.96
N GLY A 545 -44.25 -27.30 -23.89
CA GLY A 545 -44.86 -27.84 -22.68
C GLY A 545 -44.10 -29.07 -22.17
N PHE A 546 -44.05 -29.23 -20.85
CA PHE A 546 -43.39 -30.36 -20.18
C PHE A 546 -44.27 -31.60 -20.20
N VAL A 547 -43.66 -32.77 -20.44
CA VAL A 547 -44.29 -34.09 -20.23
C VAL A 547 -43.31 -35.03 -19.54
N ASP A 548 -43.85 -35.86 -18.66
CA ASP A 548 -43.16 -36.87 -17.87
C ASP A 548 -42.52 -37.95 -18.74
N LEU A 549 -41.20 -38.17 -18.57
CA LEU A 549 -40.43 -39.18 -19.30
C LEU A 549 -40.47 -40.59 -18.65
N ARG A 550 -41.33 -40.83 -17.65
CA ARG A 550 -41.60 -42.18 -17.12
C ARG A 550 -42.35 -43.11 -18.09
N SER A 551 -42.63 -42.69 -19.33
CA SER A 551 -43.02 -43.61 -20.40
C SER A 551 -41.79 -44.38 -20.90
N PRO A 552 -41.72 -45.72 -20.75
CA PRO A 552 -40.53 -46.52 -21.08
C PRO A 552 -40.32 -46.72 -22.61
N SER A 553 -40.87 -45.81 -23.43
CA SER A 553 -40.91 -45.89 -24.90
C SER A 553 -39.99 -44.88 -25.60
N VAL A 554 -39.28 -44.01 -24.86
CA VAL A 554 -38.50 -42.90 -25.43
C VAL A 554 -37.03 -42.94 -24.99
N ALA A 555 -36.30 -43.95 -25.48
CA ALA A 555 -34.86 -43.81 -25.64
C ALA A 555 -34.56 -42.74 -26.70
N PRO A 556 -33.47 -41.95 -26.57
CA PRO A 556 -33.18 -40.85 -27.49
C PRO A 556 -32.64 -41.34 -28.84
N ARG A 557 -33.54 -41.78 -29.72
CA ARG A 557 -33.30 -41.78 -31.17
C ARG A 557 -33.77 -40.43 -31.72
N ASN A 558 -32.82 -39.53 -32.01
CA ASN A 558 -33.07 -38.49 -33.00
C ASN A 558 -32.98 -39.10 -34.41
N ASN A 559 -33.64 -38.50 -35.40
CA ASN A 559 -33.53 -38.90 -36.81
C ASN A 559 -32.18 -38.52 -37.46
N TYR A 560 -31.19 -38.10 -36.65
CA TYR A 560 -29.89 -37.60 -37.10
C TYR A 560 -28.70 -38.46 -36.61
N GLY A 561 -28.95 -39.59 -35.95
CA GLY A 561 -27.93 -40.58 -35.57
C GLY A 561 -26.95 -40.14 -34.47
N TYR A 562 -27.18 -39.00 -33.81
CA TYR A 562 -26.27 -38.45 -32.81
C TYR A 562 -26.62 -38.97 -31.41
N THR A 563 -25.77 -39.82 -30.84
CA THR A 563 -25.86 -40.24 -29.44
C THR A 563 -25.02 -39.28 -28.59
N PRO A 564 -25.61 -38.50 -27.66
CA PRO A 564 -24.83 -37.60 -26.80
C PRO A 564 -23.89 -38.39 -25.87
N PRO A 565 -22.72 -37.82 -25.49
CA PRO A 565 -21.98 -38.26 -24.31
C PRO A 565 -22.89 -38.31 -23.08
N THR A 566 -22.77 -39.36 -22.28
CA THR A 566 -23.82 -39.81 -21.33
C THR A 566 -23.74 -39.16 -19.94
N ASP A 567 -22.98 -38.07 -19.81
CA ASP A 567 -22.49 -37.49 -18.55
C ASP A 567 -22.59 -35.95 -18.51
N ASP A 568 -22.13 -35.25 -19.56
CA ASP A 568 -22.00 -33.79 -19.57
C ASP A 568 -23.31 -32.99 -19.79
N TYR A 569 -24.41 -33.65 -20.14
CA TYR A 569 -25.60 -33.00 -20.72
C TYR A 569 -26.92 -33.31 -19.98
N SER A 570 -27.68 -32.25 -19.67
CA SER A 570 -29.11 -32.33 -19.37
C SER A 570 -29.91 -32.36 -20.67
N VAL A 571 -30.82 -33.34 -20.80
CA VAL A 571 -31.65 -33.58 -21.99
C VAL A 571 -33.10 -33.23 -21.68
N PHE A 572 -33.67 -32.28 -22.41
CA PHE A 572 -35.06 -31.86 -22.26
C PHE A 572 -35.87 -32.21 -23.51
N ASN A 573 -37.00 -32.91 -23.33
CA ASN A 573 -37.83 -33.45 -24.40
C ASN A 573 -39.20 -32.78 -24.39
N ALA A 574 -39.54 -32.06 -25.47
CA ALA A 574 -40.82 -31.39 -25.61
C ALA A 574 -41.85 -32.33 -26.26
N ALA A 575 -42.98 -32.53 -25.59
CA ALA A 575 -44.09 -33.31 -26.15
C ALA A 575 -45.12 -32.39 -26.82
N LEU A 576 -44.94 -32.18 -28.12
CA LEU A 576 -46.05 -31.91 -29.02
C LEU A 576 -46.45 -33.22 -29.74
N THR A 577 -47.46 -33.15 -30.62
CA THR A 577 -48.02 -34.34 -31.28
C THR A 577 -46.97 -35.10 -32.09
N ALA A 578 -47.23 -36.38 -32.39
CA ALA A 578 -46.23 -37.39 -32.75
C ALA A 578 -45.26 -37.12 -33.94
N ALA A 579 -45.43 -36.00 -34.66
CA ALA A 579 -44.52 -35.53 -35.70
C ALA A 579 -43.45 -34.51 -35.19
N GLN A 580 -43.54 -34.01 -33.96
CA GLN A 580 -42.78 -32.85 -33.48
C GLN A 580 -42.17 -33.10 -32.08
N ARG A 581 -40.97 -33.70 -32.07
CA ARG A 581 -40.15 -33.95 -30.86
C ARG A 581 -38.78 -33.25 -30.99
N ASP A 582 -38.77 -31.96 -30.74
CA ASP A 582 -37.51 -31.22 -30.59
C ASP A 582 -36.92 -31.49 -29.21
N THR A 583 -35.60 -31.76 -29.16
CA THR A 583 -34.87 -32.11 -27.93
C THR A 583 -33.79 -31.06 -27.68
N LEU A 584 -33.84 -30.39 -26.53
CA LEU A 584 -32.87 -29.38 -26.14
C LEU A 584 -31.78 -29.99 -25.26
N LEU A 585 -30.51 -29.69 -25.58
CA LEU A 585 -29.32 -30.17 -24.88
C LEU A 585 -28.61 -29.00 -24.21
N LEU A 586 -28.52 -29.03 -22.88
CA LEU A 586 -27.80 -28.06 -22.06
C LEU A 586 -26.66 -28.75 -21.34
N ARG A 587 -25.43 -28.20 -21.38
CA ARG A 587 -24.35 -28.73 -20.54
C ARG A 587 -24.45 -28.24 -19.10
N VAL A 588 -24.18 -29.14 -18.15
CA VAL A 588 -24.25 -28.86 -16.72
C VAL A 588 -23.11 -27.98 -16.19
N ASP A 589 -22.07 -27.73 -17.00
CA ASP A 589 -20.98 -26.79 -16.68
C ASP A 589 -21.35 -25.30 -16.90
N ARG A 590 -22.55 -25.00 -17.44
CA ARG A 590 -22.94 -23.63 -17.84
C ARG A 590 -24.08 -22.99 -17.07
N ALA A 591 -24.96 -23.77 -16.42
CA ALA A 591 -26.13 -23.21 -15.73
C ALA A 591 -26.69 -24.18 -14.68
N ASN A 592 -27.27 -23.60 -13.63
CA ASN A 592 -27.91 -24.34 -12.53
C ASN A 592 -29.43 -24.46 -12.77
N LEU A 593 -29.90 -25.59 -13.29
CA LEU A 593 -31.29 -25.82 -13.75
C LEU A 593 -31.76 -27.28 -13.53
N GLN A 594 -32.27 -27.67 -12.34
CA GLN A 594 -32.54 -29.08 -11.96
C GLN A 594 -33.87 -29.31 -11.19
N TRP A 595 -34.92 -29.92 -11.78
CA TRP A 595 -36.20 -30.17 -11.03
C TRP A 595 -36.52 -31.64 -10.63
N ASN A 596 -36.63 -31.88 -9.32
CA ASN A 596 -37.46 -32.81 -8.51
C ASN A 596 -37.95 -34.19 -9.01
N TYR A 597 -37.35 -34.83 -10.02
CA TYR A 597 -37.44 -36.30 -10.14
C TYR A 597 -36.10 -37.04 -10.27
N PHE A 598 -34.99 -36.31 -10.34
CA PHE A 598 -33.71 -36.88 -9.93
C PHE A 598 -33.68 -36.97 -8.41
N ASN A 599 -33.89 -38.18 -7.90
CA ASN A 599 -33.91 -38.49 -6.46
C ASN A 599 -32.50 -38.50 -5.82
N ARG A 600 -31.62 -37.65 -6.39
CA ARG A 600 -30.26 -37.32 -6.02
C ARG A 600 -30.03 -35.89 -6.53
N MET A 601 -29.79 -34.95 -5.60
CA MET A 601 -28.90 -33.83 -5.89
C MET A 601 -27.48 -34.37 -6.14
N VAL A 602 -26.47 -33.52 -6.27
CA VAL A 602 -25.05 -33.94 -6.24
C VAL A 602 -24.65 -34.36 -4.82
N LEU A 603 -25.24 -35.47 -4.37
CA LEU A 603 -24.88 -36.21 -3.16
C LEU A 603 -23.78 -37.20 -3.53
N ASP A 604 -22.54 -36.80 -3.27
CA ASP A 604 -21.48 -37.75 -2.98
C ASP A 604 -21.93 -38.64 -1.82
N TYR A 605 -22.33 -39.88 -2.12
CA TYR A 605 -22.06 -41.03 -1.28
C TYR A 605 -22.21 -42.33 -2.08
N ARG A 606 -21.07 -42.98 -2.31
CA ARG A 606 -20.86 -44.34 -2.87
C ARG A 606 -21.13 -44.52 -4.38
N ALA A 607 -20.02 -44.85 -5.05
CA ALA A 607 -19.90 -45.35 -6.43
C ALA A 607 -20.75 -46.62 -6.72
N PRO A 608 -20.99 -46.98 -8.01
CA PRO A 608 -20.28 -46.50 -9.20
C PRO A 608 -21.12 -45.97 -10.36
N LEU A 609 -20.68 -44.83 -10.92
CA LEU A 609 -20.53 -44.68 -12.36
C LEU A 609 -19.08 -45.09 -12.70
N LEU A 610 -18.89 -46.23 -13.35
CA LEU A 610 -17.54 -46.73 -13.67
C LEU A 610 -17.00 -46.06 -14.94
N GLY A 611 -16.04 -45.14 -14.77
CA GLY A 611 -15.11 -44.72 -15.83
C GLY A 611 -15.27 -43.32 -16.41
N ALA A 612 -16.34 -42.58 -16.06
CA ALA A 612 -16.52 -41.19 -16.47
C ALA A 612 -16.33 -40.24 -15.28
N ALA A 613 -15.62 -39.13 -15.51
CA ALA A 613 -15.41 -38.14 -14.47
C ALA A 613 -16.66 -37.26 -14.32
N THR A 614 -17.47 -37.55 -13.30
CA THR A 614 -18.24 -36.47 -12.64
C THR A 614 -17.30 -35.30 -12.41
N MET A 615 -17.68 -34.08 -12.80
CA MET A 615 -16.86 -32.90 -12.52
C MET A 615 -16.38 -32.95 -11.07
N ALA A 616 -15.09 -32.70 -10.84
CA ALA A 616 -14.52 -32.56 -9.50
C ALA A 616 -14.97 -31.22 -8.87
N VAL A 617 -16.30 -31.04 -8.80
CA VAL A 617 -16.96 -30.15 -7.86
C VAL A 617 -16.40 -30.53 -6.50
N ALA A 618 -15.71 -29.59 -5.86
CA ALA A 618 -15.41 -29.70 -4.45
C ALA A 618 -16.74 -29.66 -3.68
N ALA A 619 -17.35 -30.84 -3.50
CA ALA A 619 -18.31 -31.05 -2.44
C ALA A 619 -17.53 -30.84 -1.14
N GLU A 620 -17.71 -29.66 -0.54
CA GLU A 620 -17.14 -29.36 0.77
C GLU A 620 -17.63 -30.42 1.75
N SER A 621 -16.67 -31.15 2.32
CA SER A 621 -16.92 -32.38 3.06
C SER A 621 -17.95 -32.16 4.17
N GLY A 622 -19.08 -32.88 4.09
CA GLY A 622 -20.18 -32.78 5.05
C GLY A 622 -21.37 -31.91 4.64
N VAL A 623 -21.40 -31.29 3.46
CA VAL A 623 -22.61 -30.59 2.96
C VAL A 623 -23.60 -31.60 2.33
N THR A 624 -24.85 -31.60 2.79
CA THR A 624 -25.93 -32.49 2.33
C THR A 624 -27.29 -31.80 2.42
N ILE A 625 -28.32 -32.34 1.77
CA ILE A 625 -29.73 -31.88 1.98
C ILE A 625 -30.19 -32.05 3.44
N ALA A 626 -29.48 -32.86 4.25
CA ALA A 626 -29.79 -33.11 5.65
C ALA A 626 -29.27 -32.02 6.61
N ASN A 627 -28.35 -31.16 6.18
CA ASN A 627 -27.87 -29.99 6.92
C ASN A 627 -27.88 -28.68 6.11
N ASP A 628 -28.13 -28.72 4.81
CA ASP A 628 -28.26 -27.55 3.93
C ASP A 628 -29.43 -27.76 2.95
N GLN A 629 -30.62 -27.28 3.29
CA GLN A 629 -31.76 -27.35 2.36
C GLN A 629 -31.64 -26.33 1.21
N SER A 630 -30.72 -25.36 1.32
CA SER A 630 -30.36 -24.47 0.21
C SER A 630 -29.25 -25.04 -0.68
N ALA A 631 -28.89 -26.33 -0.55
CA ALA A 631 -27.74 -26.95 -1.24
C ALA A 631 -27.77 -26.84 -2.77
N ALA A 632 -28.96 -26.77 -3.39
CA ALA A 632 -29.09 -26.57 -4.83
C ALA A 632 -28.96 -25.09 -5.25
N VAL A 633 -29.10 -24.12 -4.35
CA VAL A 633 -28.76 -22.72 -4.64
C VAL A 633 -27.24 -22.60 -4.69
N ALA A 634 -26.71 -22.25 -5.87
CA ALA A 634 -25.28 -22.08 -6.04
C ALA A 634 -24.82 -20.69 -5.55
N PRO A 635 -23.58 -20.61 -5.03
CA PRO A 635 -22.82 -19.38 -5.05
C PRO A 635 -22.72 -18.84 -6.50
N PRO A 636 -22.95 -17.53 -6.75
CA PRO A 636 -22.86 -16.95 -8.09
C PRO A 636 -21.49 -17.20 -8.74
N GLY A 637 -21.46 -17.27 -10.07
CA GLY A 637 -20.24 -17.46 -10.85
C GLY A 637 -19.69 -18.88 -10.90
N ARG A 638 -20.29 -19.84 -10.18
CA ARG A 638 -19.91 -21.27 -10.14
C ARG A 638 -19.89 -21.98 -11.49
N TYR A 639 -20.52 -21.39 -12.52
CA TYR A 639 -20.59 -21.93 -13.87
C TYR A 639 -19.83 -21.03 -14.86
N PRO A 640 -18.48 -21.02 -14.83
CA PRO A 640 -17.68 -20.09 -15.64
C PRO A 640 -17.77 -20.34 -17.15
N ALA A 641 -18.21 -21.54 -17.59
CA ALA A 641 -18.54 -21.80 -19.00
C ALA A 641 -19.91 -21.23 -19.43
N GLY A 642 -20.67 -20.65 -18.49
CA GLY A 642 -21.96 -19.99 -18.71
C GLY A 642 -21.89 -18.47 -18.94
N GLU A 643 -20.73 -17.93 -19.34
CA GLU A 643 -20.51 -16.49 -19.49
C GLU A 643 -21.41 -15.87 -20.57
N GLY A 644 -22.23 -14.89 -20.21
CA GLY A 644 -22.93 -14.05 -21.19
C GLY A 644 -21.96 -13.17 -21.97
N VAL A 645 -22.36 -12.68 -23.14
CA VAL A 645 -21.50 -11.91 -24.08
C VAL A 645 -20.78 -10.68 -23.48
N TYR A 646 -21.25 -10.14 -22.35
CA TYR A 646 -20.64 -9.02 -21.62
C TYR A 646 -19.95 -9.42 -20.30
N GLY A 647 -19.77 -10.71 -20.02
CA GLY A 647 -19.12 -11.22 -18.81
C GLY A 647 -20.05 -11.53 -17.62
N HIS A 648 -21.38 -11.48 -17.83
CA HIS A 648 -22.36 -11.79 -16.79
C HIS A 648 -22.44 -13.31 -16.51
N ARG A 649 -22.73 -13.65 -15.26
CA ARG A 649 -22.93 -15.01 -14.74
C ARG A 649 -24.37 -15.23 -14.30
N ASP A 650 -24.77 -16.49 -14.34
CA ASP A 650 -26.06 -16.99 -13.82
C ASP A 650 -27.30 -16.32 -14.45
N LEU A 651 -27.14 -15.59 -15.57
CA LEU A 651 -28.26 -15.08 -16.37
C LEU A 651 -29.19 -16.21 -16.83
N LEU A 652 -28.69 -17.46 -16.88
CA LEU A 652 -29.50 -18.64 -17.01
C LEU A 652 -29.46 -19.49 -15.73
N GLY A 653 -30.62 -19.65 -15.09
CA GLY A 653 -30.77 -20.48 -13.91
C GLY A 653 -30.24 -19.86 -12.62
N ASN A 654 -29.88 -20.75 -11.68
CA ASN A 654 -29.61 -20.46 -10.28
C ASN A 654 -30.81 -19.81 -9.57
N VAL A 655 -31.07 -18.51 -9.69
CA VAL A 655 -32.35 -17.91 -9.28
C VAL A 655 -32.97 -17.11 -10.42
N MET A 656 -34.30 -17.08 -10.45
CA MET A 656 -35.03 -16.08 -11.22
C MET A 656 -34.84 -14.72 -10.57
N GLU A 657 -34.73 -13.68 -11.36
CA GLU A 657 -34.28 -12.37 -10.92
C GLU A 657 -35.49 -11.44 -10.90
N ILE A 658 -35.80 -10.89 -9.72
CA ILE A 658 -36.87 -9.91 -9.55
C ILE A 658 -36.38 -8.59 -10.13
N THR A 659 -37.16 -8.02 -11.04
CA THR A 659 -36.82 -6.81 -11.78
C THR A 659 -37.79 -5.68 -11.45
N ALA A 660 -37.33 -4.44 -11.58
CA ALA A 660 -38.16 -3.25 -11.54
C ALA A 660 -38.91 -3.06 -12.85
N GLN A 661 -40.15 -2.58 -12.74
CA GLN A 661 -40.97 -2.21 -13.88
C GLN A 661 -40.86 -0.70 -14.15
N PRO A 662 -40.52 -0.27 -15.38
CA PRO A 662 -40.53 1.15 -15.75
C PRO A 662 -41.90 1.80 -15.55
N GLY A 663 -41.92 3.06 -15.13
CA GLY A 663 -43.13 3.90 -15.01
C GLY A 663 -44.10 3.60 -13.86
N THR A 664 -44.13 2.39 -13.31
CA THR A 664 -45.11 2.00 -12.28
C THR A 664 -44.68 2.38 -10.86
N ALA A 665 -45.05 3.57 -10.40
CA ALA A 665 -44.93 3.99 -8.99
C ALA A 665 -45.93 3.28 -8.05
N ASP A 666 -46.86 2.50 -8.60
CA ASP A 666 -47.94 1.86 -7.85
C ASP A 666 -47.48 0.81 -6.82
N VAL A 667 -48.19 0.81 -5.70
CA VAL A 667 -47.97 -0.06 -4.54
C VAL A 667 -48.48 -1.48 -4.81
N GLY A 668 -49.63 -1.58 -5.49
CA GLY A 668 -50.26 -2.84 -5.91
C GLY A 668 -49.88 -3.29 -7.33
N GLY A 669 -48.85 -2.68 -7.94
CA GLY A 669 -48.35 -3.08 -9.26
C GLY A 669 -47.54 -4.38 -9.16
N ASN A 670 -48.08 -5.47 -9.71
CA ASN A 670 -47.41 -6.78 -9.71
C ASN A 670 -46.07 -6.72 -10.46
N ARG A 671 -44.97 -7.08 -9.78
CA ARG A 671 -43.61 -6.88 -10.26
C ARG A 671 -43.14 -7.99 -11.20
N PRO A 672 -42.38 -7.68 -12.27
CA PRO A 672 -41.84 -8.66 -13.21
C PRO A 672 -40.63 -9.42 -12.66
N TRP A 673 -40.58 -10.75 -12.85
CA TRP A 673 -39.34 -11.53 -12.75
C TRP A 673 -38.82 -12.04 -14.11
N THR A 674 -37.55 -12.43 -14.18
CA THR A 674 -36.97 -13.04 -15.38
C THR A 674 -37.51 -14.46 -15.63
N ARG A 675 -37.48 -14.91 -16.89
CA ARG A 675 -37.91 -16.25 -17.32
C ARG A 675 -36.73 -17.20 -17.57
N ASN A 676 -35.57 -16.88 -17.01
CA ASN A 676 -34.32 -17.65 -17.11
C ASN A 676 -34.36 -19.04 -16.46
N GLY A 677 -35.33 -19.26 -15.57
CA GLY A 677 -35.36 -20.42 -14.70
C GLY A 677 -34.49 -20.26 -13.45
N SER A 678 -34.35 -21.32 -12.69
CA SER A 678 -33.66 -21.38 -11.41
C SER A 678 -33.11 -22.78 -11.17
N PHE A 679 -32.38 -22.95 -10.07
CA PHE A 679 -31.87 -24.23 -9.61
C PHE A 679 -32.95 -25.34 -9.58
N GLU A 680 -34.24 -25.00 -9.44
CA GLU A 680 -35.37 -25.95 -9.33
C GLU A 680 -36.51 -25.72 -10.33
N THR A 681 -36.40 -24.81 -11.31
CA THR A 681 -37.39 -24.69 -12.41
C THR A 681 -36.72 -24.23 -13.68
N SER A 682 -36.97 -24.91 -14.79
CA SER A 682 -36.46 -24.52 -16.09
C SER A 682 -37.62 -24.34 -17.07
N HIS A 683 -38.25 -23.15 -17.04
CA HIS A 683 -39.34 -22.76 -17.94
C HIS A 683 -38.83 -22.54 -19.38
N PHE A 684 -38.36 -23.63 -20.01
CA PHE A 684 -37.79 -23.65 -21.35
C PHE A 684 -38.84 -23.31 -22.41
N ASN A 685 -38.85 -22.05 -22.83
CA ASN A 685 -39.07 -21.72 -24.24
C ASN A 685 -37.97 -20.74 -24.67
N ALA A 686 -37.25 -21.04 -25.74
CA ALA A 686 -36.17 -20.20 -26.26
C ALA A 686 -36.69 -18.80 -26.66
N ASP A 687 -37.95 -18.72 -27.10
CA ASP A 687 -38.64 -17.45 -27.42
C ASP A 687 -39.03 -16.66 -26.14
N THR A 688 -39.08 -17.30 -24.96
CA THR A 688 -39.52 -16.66 -23.70
C THR A 688 -38.48 -16.64 -22.58
N MET A 689 -37.26 -17.14 -22.75
CA MET A 689 -36.17 -16.92 -21.77
C MET A 689 -35.77 -15.43 -21.67
N ARG A 690 -36.20 -14.66 -22.68
CA ARG A 690 -36.21 -13.20 -22.76
C ARG A 690 -37.67 -12.72 -22.79
N GLY A 691 -37.94 -11.51 -22.33
CA GLY A 691 -39.24 -10.85 -22.52
C GLY A 691 -40.29 -11.10 -21.44
N ASN A 692 -41.54 -10.67 -21.75
CA ASN A 692 -42.57 -10.33 -20.76
C ASN A 692 -42.77 -11.35 -19.64
N ALA A 693 -42.40 -10.92 -18.44
CA ALA A 693 -42.36 -11.66 -17.19
C ALA A 693 -43.67 -12.37 -16.80
N TYR A 694 -43.57 -13.23 -15.78
CA TYR A 694 -44.69 -13.41 -14.86
C TYR A 694 -44.66 -12.25 -13.86
N SER A 695 -45.83 -11.71 -13.51
CA SER A 695 -45.95 -10.64 -12.53
C SER A 695 -46.50 -11.16 -11.20
N PHE A 696 -45.98 -10.65 -10.08
CA PHE A 696 -46.34 -11.10 -8.73
C PHE A 696 -46.52 -9.94 -7.75
N ASN A 697 -47.38 -10.08 -6.74
CA ASN A 697 -47.60 -9.07 -5.71
C ASN A 697 -46.28 -8.83 -4.94
N PRO A 698 -45.74 -7.59 -4.84
CA PRO A 698 -44.36 -7.35 -4.39
C PRO A 698 -43.97 -7.87 -2.99
N LEU A 699 -44.93 -8.27 -2.14
CA LEU A 699 -44.68 -8.97 -0.87
C LEU A 699 -44.43 -10.49 -1.03
N THR A 700 -44.80 -11.09 -2.16
CA THR A 700 -44.62 -12.52 -2.45
C THR A 700 -43.14 -12.87 -2.40
N LYS A 701 -42.82 -14.01 -1.78
CA LYS A 701 -41.46 -14.56 -1.73
C LYS A 701 -41.48 -15.94 -2.36
N TYR A 702 -40.57 -16.19 -3.29
CA TYR A 702 -40.43 -17.50 -3.91
C TYR A 702 -39.06 -18.09 -3.59
N GLY A 703 -39.00 -19.41 -3.35
CA GLY A 703 -37.76 -20.11 -3.06
C GLY A 703 -36.69 -19.95 -4.14
N ARG A 704 -37.13 -19.67 -5.36
CA ARG A 704 -36.31 -19.58 -6.56
C ARG A 704 -36.05 -18.15 -7.03
N THR A 705 -36.36 -17.12 -6.23
CA THR A 705 -36.17 -15.71 -6.62
C THR A 705 -35.11 -14.96 -5.81
N GLY A 706 -34.21 -14.30 -6.53
CA GLY A 706 -33.29 -13.28 -6.06
C GLY A 706 -33.39 -12.02 -6.91
N GLY A 707 -32.27 -11.39 -7.23
CA GLY A 707 -32.20 -10.23 -8.12
C GLY A 707 -30.77 -9.75 -8.37
N ARG A 708 -30.65 -8.64 -9.10
CA ARG A 708 -29.39 -8.04 -9.57
C ARG A 708 -29.50 -6.52 -9.63
N CYS A 709 -28.40 -5.83 -9.35
CA CYS A 709 -28.38 -4.36 -9.34
C CYS A 709 -27.85 -3.79 -10.66
N ALA A 710 -28.53 -2.75 -11.14
CA ALA A 710 -28.08 -1.88 -12.21
C ALA A 710 -27.52 -0.57 -11.63
N ARG A 711 -26.49 -0.01 -12.28
CA ARG A 711 -25.81 1.24 -11.91
C ARG A 711 -25.58 2.11 -13.16
N PRO A 712 -25.44 3.44 -13.02
CA PRO A 712 -25.12 4.32 -14.14
C PRO A 712 -23.65 4.14 -14.58
N ILE A 713 -23.34 4.52 -15.82
CA ILE A 713 -21.95 4.52 -16.34
C ILE A 713 -21.14 5.58 -15.59
N SER A 714 -21.68 6.81 -15.56
CA SER A 714 -21.17 7.92 -14.78
C SER A 714 -21.51 7.72 -13.31
N GLY A 715 -20.52 7.82 -12.43
CA GLY A 715 -20.75 7.88 -10.99
C GLY A 715 -20.52 6.61 -10.18
N TYR A 716 -19.97 5.53 -10.76
CA TYR A 716 -19.47 4.37 -9.97
C TYR A 716 -18.41 4.77 -8.91
N LEU A 717 -17.88 5.99 -9.01
CA LEU A 717 -16.88 6.60 -8.12
C LEU A 717 -17.36 7.93 -7.51
N ALA A 718 -18.62 8.34 -7.73
CA ALA A 718 -19.12 9.67 -7.35
C ALA A 718 -20.10 9.59 -6.16
N ASN A 719 -19.57 9.92 -4.99
CA ASN A 719 -20.26 10.00 -3.69
C ASN A 719 -20.94 8.71 -3.19
N PRO A 720 -20.39 8.09 -2.13
CA PRO A 720 -21.23 7.41 -1.16
C PRO A 720 -22.34 8.37 -0.70
N LEU A 721 -23.60 7.91 -0.66
CA LEU A 721 -24.62 8.58 0.15
C LEU A 721 -24.12 8.60 1.62
N PRO A 722 -24.26 9.75 2.32
CA PRO A 722 -23.57 10.02 3.58
C PRO A 722 -23.94 9.06 4.72
#